data_AF-A0A967V7C5-F1
#
_entry.id   AF-A0A967V7C5-F1
#
_cell.length_a   1.000
_cell.length_b   1.000
_cell.length_c   1.000
_cell.angle_alpha   90.00
_cell.angle_beta   90.00
_cell.angle_gamma   90.00
#
_symmetry.space_group_name_H-M   'P 1'
#
loop_
_entity.id
_entity.type
_entity.pdbx_description
1 polymer ?
#
loop_
_entity_poly.entity_id
_entity_poly.type
_entity_poly.pdbx_seq_one_letter_code
_entity_poly.pdbx_strand_id
1 'polypeptide(L)'
;MAANFAQAAEAYDKAAAGGEEGIDSPNPGSTGYVIITTAAIQGASTELSAFVAHKQSRGFNVQVITESTWRVSTGDTDANNIRAWLAGNYVTSDILYVLLIGNPHPGTGDVPMKMCISDHPTDYFYAELTADWDRDGDGIYGERGGDATAGDEVEKYFEVYTGRIPYYGNIADTDSILQKIIDYENEADVDWRRNVLLPMVPLDDSTPAYQLGEQIKHNFLEPEAIPSDRIYDKTYGVLPPPEYLRSEAYPATVWSRDMYGLVVWMTHGWSGGASGIISRGDVGNLDNSHPAATYQGSCSNSHPETTNNLGYELLKNGAIATIGATRLSWYYVGQANFTNTSSIGGLGYQYAKRLVERQSCGQAIYNTKEALSLWLKNYYVMMLYGDPSVVVFGPSPDFTVSPTDMFYQVGPYKGPFNSMSRSYTLQNNGSGPVDWTAVTTAGWLSIPPGGTIGPTGSVTVDALSGTEVYDLPVGRYCGGLTFTDTALGREHPRQAVLEIKPRQMVAYWKLDETSGRTASDSSGNGYHGALEGGFAFDTAAVLGPFGNALYFSHPNDVVNTGKTASEFDLANNAAKSITAWVHTRSFNNGGIYEMGRHSNGQDFSLRTRTTDNGWRVQYWGGAYDIDFSYTSKDRWVHFAHVYDGARARIYADSQLVVDEPRALNTTDRKTFKIGRWDDHHFEGIIDDVRIYNYPLDLDEVISIMGGGCAENPHPYDSEIDAPRCATLSWVPGVKAIYQDVYFGTSRNAVAGATTDSPEYRGRQTENSYVPTMAGNTQYFWRIDQVISLPPPPPPPPPMAGNSAEDTDSSWRIDEAASGASVIAGKVWTFTTGEGAGVITREVWTGIGGGNYVSDLTSHPSYPDSPSLREEITSFEGPVNWAENYGTRIHGFLKPSETGSYTFWIASDDYSELWLSSDTNPANQIKIAEVPGHTNSRQWGKYSSQQSSPVILTAGQAYYIKALHKEGGGGDNIAVAWQMEGVCKERQVISGSYLCPYDTDCPTPDPMTWAVQPHPTSSTSISMAATPASDQSGVEYYFTCVSGGGHDSGWQDSPTYEDTDLQSNKLYSYTVAARDKNPNQNTTAPSQASSARTVLDGDFEPDGDVDFDDYSWFALQWPGGGGAESAGEADLDGDNDIDLQDLAILFGNWLDTVEQPPPLPGEAGNPNPSDGATSIEVTALLSWTAGTGAASHDVYFGTSNPPAFRGNQTSTTYDPPGSMPYLTKHYWRIDSVNSTGKTPGIVWSFTTGPIPPPP
;
A
#
# COMPACT_ATOMS: atom_id res chain seq x y z
N MET A 1 8.64 -30.14 27.14
CA MET A 1 7.61 -29.67 28.10
C MET A 1 6.22 -30.24 27.76
N ALA A 2 6.15 -31.47 27.21
CA ALA A 2 4.92 -32.09 26.68
C ALA A 2 4.39 -33.27 27.52
N ALA A 3 5.03 -33.58 28.65
CA ALA A 3 4.73 -34.78 29.45
C ALA A 3 3.75 -34.56 30.62
N ASN A 4 3.40 -33.31 30.94
CA ASN A 4 2.46 -33.00 32.05
C ASN A 4 1.03 -32.71 31.56
N PHE A 5 0.77 -32.79 30.24
CA PHE A 5 -0.47 -32.36 29.60
C PHE A 5 -1.60 -33.40 29.61
N ALA A 6 -1.28 -34.70 29.74
CA ALA A 6 -2.30 -35.76 29.70
C ALA A 6 -3.00 -36.00 31.05
N GLN A 7 -2.30 -35.78 32.16
CA GLN A 7 -2.82 -36.08 33.51
C GLN A 7 -3.86 -35.07 34.03
N ALA A 8 -3.82 -33.82 33.59
CA ALA A 8 -4.76 -32.79 34.04
C ALA A 8 -6.13 -32.88 33.34
N ALA A 9 -6.18 -33.42 32.12
CA ALA A 9 -7.43 -33.58 31.36
C ALA A 9 -8.26 -34.78 31.85
N GLU A 10 -7.62 -35.92 32.18
CA GLU A 10 -8.31 -37.12 32.68
C GLU A 10 -8.92 -36.94 34.09
N ALA A 11 -8.40 -36.00 34.89
CA ALA A 11 -8.96 -35.69 36.20
C ALA A 11 -10.26 -34.87 36.14
N TYR A 12 -10.46 -34.11 35.05
CA TYR A 12 -11.63 -33.23 34.88
C TYR A 12 -12.90 -34.02 34.53
N ASP A 13 -12.79 -35.07 33.70
CA ASP A 13 -13.93 -35.87 33.24
C ASP A 13 -14.55 -36.77 34.33
N LYS A 14 -13.83 -37.06 35.42
CA LYS A 14 -14.34 -37.93 36.50
C LYS A 14 -15.11 -37.19 37.61
N ALA A 15 -14.92 -35.88 37.77
CA ALA A 15 -15.58 -35.11 38.84
C ALA A 15 -16.95 -34.55 38.41
N ALA A 16 -17.21 -34.42 37.11
CA ALA A 16 -18.48 -33.90 36.58
C ALA A 16 -19.66 -34.90 36.64
N ALA A 17 -19.44 -36.13 37.11
CA ALA A 17 -20.39 -37.24 36.98
C ALA A 17 -21.04 -37.71 38.29
N GLY A 18 -20.84 -37.03 39.43
CA GLY A 18 -21.39 -37.50 40.70
C GLY A 18 -21.85 -36.40 41.64
N GLY A 19 -23.16 -36.19 41.73
CA GLY A 19 -23.79 -35.39 42.79
C GLY A 19 -25.05 -34.67 42.34
N GLU A 20 -26.15 -35.39 42.14
CA GLU A 20 -27.50 -34.81 42.16
C GLU A 20 -27.96 -34.71 43.63
N GLU A 21 -27.85 -33.53 44.26
CA GLU A 21 -28.75 -33.10 45.35
C GLU A 21 -29.17 -31.64 45.08
N GLY A 22 -30.44 -31.33 45.30
CA GLY A 22 -31.13 -30.17 44.72
C GLY A 22 -30.52 -28.82 45.08
N ILE A 23 -30.16 -28.05 44.05
CA ILE A 23 -29.52 -26.73 44.13
C ILE A 23 -30.58 -25.65 43.80
N ASP A 24 -30.79 -24.70 44.71
CA ASP A 24 -31.59 -23.49 44.46
C ASP A 24 -30.71 -22.46 43.74
N SER A 25 -30.51 -22.64 42.43
CA SER A 25 -29.93 -21.61 41.55
C SER A 25 -30.68 -20.28 41.70
N PRO A 26 -30.06 -19.11 41.44
CA PRO A 26 -30.69 -17.82 41.72
C PRO A 26 -32.01 -17.72 40.98
N ASN A 27 -33.11 -17.51 41.70
CA ASN A 27 -34.43 -17.44 41.09
C ASN A 27 -34.54 -16.12 40.28
N PRO A 28 -34.70 -16.16 38.95
CA PRO A 28 -34.77 -14.93 38.14
C PRO A 28 -35.98 -14.04 38.46
N GLY A 29 -36.97 -14.56 39.18
CA GLY A 29 -38.13 -13.81 39.68
C GLY A 29 -37.90 -13.12 41.04
N SER A 30 -36.76 -13.34 41.69
CA SER A 30 -36.39 -12.70 42.95
C SER A 30 -36.10 -11.21 42.77
N THR A 31 -36.38 -10.43 43.81
CA THR A 31 -36.25 -8.95 43.75
C THR A 31 -35.27 -8.39 44.77
N GLY A 32 -34.68 -9.22 45.64
CA GLY A 32 -33.74 -8.76 46.66
C GLY A 32 -32.45 -8.21 46.05
N TYR A 33 -32.04 -7.05 46.55
CA TYR A 33 -30.80 -6.38 46.17
C TYR A 33 -30.09 -5.91 47.44
N VAL A 34 -28.86 -6.36 47.67
CA VAL A 34 -28.11 -5.97 48.86
C VAL A 34 -26.90 -5.14 48.48
N ILE A 35 -26.71 -4.02 49.17
CA ILE A 35 -25.49 -3.22 49.12
C ILE A 35 -24.69 -3.49 50.40
N ILE A 36 -23.54 -4.14 50.27
CA ILE A 36 -22.58 -4.30 51.37
C ILE A 36 -21.59 -3.13 51.32
N THR A 37 -21.57 -2.30 52.36
CA THR A 37 -20.67 -1.15 52.44
C THR A 37 -20.27 -0.85 53.88
N THR A 38 -19.61 0.28 54.14
CA THR A 38 -19.32 0.75 55.50
C THR A 38 -20.21 1.93 55.89
N ALA A 39 -20.45 2.12 57.19
CA ALA A 39 -21.17 3.26 57.74
C ALA A 39 -20.44 4.58 57.44
N ALA A 40 -19.11 4.54 57.31
CA ALA A 40 -18.32 5.67 56.86
C ALA A 40 -18.66 6.07 55.41
N ILE A 41 -18.72 5.10 54.49
CA ILE A 41 -19.10 5.35 53.09
C ILE A 41 -20.58 5.77 53.02
N GLN A 42 -21.47 5.05 53.71
CA GLN A 42 -22.90 5.35 53.75
C GLN A 42 -23.18 6.77 54.29
N GLY A 43 -22.43 7.22 55.30
CA GLY A 43 -22.58 8.55 55.88
C GLY A 43 -21.91 9.67 55.07
N ALA A 44 -20.95 9.34 54.21
CA ALA A 44 -20.21 10.32 53.40
C ALA A 44 -20.80 10.50 51.99
N SER A 45 -21.36 9.45 51.39
CA SER A 45 -21.93 9.47 50.04
C SER A 45 -23.21 10.30 49.99
N THR A 46 -23.31 11.21 49.03
CA THR A 46 -24.55 11.94 48.77
C THR A 46 -25.49 11.19 47.83
N GLU A 47 -24.94 10.30 46.98
CA GLU A 47 -25.71 9.64 45.91
C GLU A 47 -26.21 8.24 46.29
N LEU A 48 -25.67 7.59 47.31
CA LEU A 48 -26.08 6.24 47.70
C LEU A 48 -27.58 6.13 48.01
N SER A 49 -28.14 7.15 48.66
CA SER A 49 -29.59 7.18 48.94
C SER A 49 -30.44 7.33 47.68
N ALA A 50 -29.98 8.13 46.71
CA ALA A 50 -30.63 8.30 45.42
C ALA A 50 -30.56 7.01 44.58
N PHE A 51 -29.40 6.33 44.60
CA PHE A 51 -29.21 5.03 43.95
C PHE A 51 -30.14 3.96 44.52
N VAL A 52 -30.26 3.87 45.86
CA VAL A 52 -31.21 2.98 46.53
C VAL A 52 -32.65 3.26 46.06
N ALA A 53 -33.06 4.52 46.06
CA ALA A 53 -34.40 4.91 45.59
C ALA A 53 -34.62 4.58 44.11
N HIS A 54 -33.60 4.78 43.26
CA HIS A 54 -33.64 4.44 41.85
C HIS A 54 -33.86 2.93 41.65
N LYS A 55 -33.08 2.08 42.32
CA LYS A 55 -33.22 0.62 42.24
C LYS A 55 -34.58 0.15 42.77
N GLN A 56 -35.09 0.75 43.85
CA GLN A 56 -36.43 0.48 44.34
C GLN A 56 -37.51 0.86 43.31
N SER A 57 -37.35 1.98 42.61
CA SER A 57 -38.28 2.38 41.53
C SER A 57 -38.31 1.41 40.35
N ARG A 58 -37.22 0.63 40.18
CA ARG A 58 -37.05 -0.39 39.14
C ARG A 58 -37.53 -1.78 39.60
N GLY A 59 -38.10 -1.87 40.80
CA GLY A 59 -38.73 -3.09 41.34
C GLY A 59 -37.86 -3.91 42.30
N PHE A 60 -36.66 -3.44 42.66
CA PHE A 60 -35.81 -4.15 43.61
C PHE A 60 -36.16 -3.85 45.08
N ASN A 61 -36.06 -4.87 45.93
CA ASN A 61 -36.08 -4.71 47.38
C ASN A 61 -34.65 -4.48 47.90
N VAL A 62 -34.27 -3.20 48.01
CA VAL A 62 -32.89 -2.81 48.31
C VAL A 62 -32.62 -2.71 49.81
N GLN A 63 -31.58 -3.39 50.29
CA GLN A 63 -31.07 -3.28 51.66
C GLN A 63 -29.62 -2.79 51.67
N VAL A 64 -29.29 -1.85 52.57
CA VAL A 64 -27.91 -1.40 52.80
C VAL A 64 -27.42 -1.99 54.11
N ILE A 65 -26.35 -2.78 54.03
CA ILE A 65 -25.77 -3.53 55.15
C ILE A 65 -24.38 -3.00 55.41
N THR A 66 -24.15 -2.55 56.64
CA THR A 66 -22.89 -1.97 57.07
C THR A 66 -22.08 -2.93 57.92
N GLU A 67 -20.83 -2.58 58.20
CA GLU A 67 -19.90 -3.31 59.06
C GLU A 67 -20.46 -3.60 60.46
N SER A 68 -21.52 -2.89 60.88
CA SER A 68 -22.22 -3.16 62.15
C SER A 68 -22.79 -4.58 62.29
N THR A 69 -22.98 -5.31 61.19
CA THR A 69 -23.56 -6.67 61.20
C THR A 69 -22.54 -7.79 60.96
N TRP A 70 -21.37 -7.49 60.37
CA TRP A 70 -20.39 -8.50 59.96
C TRP A 70 -18.96 -8.22 60.42
N ARG A 71 -18.58 -6.97 60.76
CA ARG A 71 -17.18 -6.66 61.05
C ARG A 71 -16.76 -7.06 62.44
N VAL A 72 -15.61 -7.74 62.48
CA VAL A 72 -14.88 -8.07 63.70
C VAL A 72 -13.41 -7.62 63.60
N SER A 73 -12.87 -7.42 62.37
CA SER A 73 -11.49 -6.99 62.10
C SER A 73 -11.39 -6.20 60.77
N THR A 74 -10.42 -6.50 59.88
CA THR A 74 -10.28 -6.02 58.49
C THR A 74 -9.69 -7.15 57.63
N GLY A 75 -9.72 -7.01 56.29
CA GLY A 75 -9.11 -7.99 55.38
C GLY A 75 -9.80 -9.36 55.42
N ASP A 76 -9.03 -10.44 55.34
CA ASP A 76 -9.52 -11.81 55.16
C ASP A 76 -10.61 -12.25 56.15
N THR A 77 -10.51 -11.84 57.43
CA THR A 77 -11.54 -12.15 58.44
C THR A 77 -12.89 -11.51 58.12
N ASP A 78 -12.88 -10.26 57.65
CA ASP A 78 -14.11 -9.57 57.27
C ASP A 78 -14.72 -10.18 56.00
N ALA A 79 -13.90 -10.69 55.07
CA ALA A 79 -14.41 -11.44 53.91
C ALA A 79 -15.21 -12.68 54.33
N ASN A 80 -14.67 -13.49 55.23
CA ASN A 80 -15.38 -14.66 55.76
C ASN A 80 -16.70 -14.26 56.44
N ASN A 81 -16.72 -13.15 57.19
CA ASN A 81 -17.92 -12.70 57.89
C ASN A 81 -18.99 -12.14 56.95
N ILE A 82 -18.60 -11.42 55.88
CA ILE A 82 -19.52 -10.95 54.85
C ILE A 82 -20.19 -12.15 54.17
N ARG A 83 -19.42 -13.17 53.76
CA ARG A 83 -19.97 -14.40 53.17
C ARG A 83 -20.91 -15.11 54.14
N ALA A 84 -20.52 -15.26 55.40
CA ALA A 84 -21.35 -15.90 56.43
C ALA A 84 -22.69 -15.15 56.63
N TRP A 85 -22.67 -13.81 56.59
CA TRP A 85 -23.89 -13.02 56.64
C TRP A 85 -24.77 -13.26 55.41
N LEU A 86 -24.20 -13.25 54.20
CA LEU A 86 -24.94 -13.52 52.96
C LEU A 86 -25.57 -14.93 52.99
N ALA A 87 -24.79 -15.96 53.32
CA ALA A 87 -25.25 -17.34 53.42
C ALA A 87 -26.41 -17.52 54.42
N GLY A 88 -26.38 -16.76 55.53
CA GLY A 88 -27.46 -16.79 56.53
C GLY A 88 -28.74 -16.03 56.13
N ASN A 89 -28.70 -15.19 55.09
CA ASN A 89 -29.79 -14.25 54.77
C ASN A 89 -30.29 -14.31 53.32
N TYR A 90 -29.60 -14.97 52.38
CA TYR A 90 -29.95 -14.92 50.96
C TYR A 90 -31.35 -15.48 50.67
N VAL A 91 -31.70 -16.62 51.28
CA VAL A 91 -33.04 -17.23 51.13
C VAL A 91 -34.13 -16.34 51.77
N THR A 92 -33.92 -15.88 53.00
CA THR A 92 -34.95 -15.15 53.76
C THR A 92 -35.19 -13.74 53.25
N SER A 93 -34.17 -13.12 52.66
CA SER A 93 -34.22 -11.77 52.07
C SER A 93 -34.39 -11.79 50.55
N ASP A 94 -34.57 -12.97 49.95
CA ASP A 94 -34.76 -13.16 48.50
C ASP A 94 -33.64 -12.49 47.68
N ILE A 95 -32.40 -12.55 48.18
CA ILE A 95 -31.26 -11.82 47.61
C ILE A 95 -30.94 -12.41 46.24
N LEU A 96 -31.00 -11.57 45.21
CA LEU A 96 -30.58 -11.91 43.85
C LEU A 96 -29.26 -11.22 43.48
N TYR A 97 -29.15 -9.93 43.83
CA TYR A 97 -27.99 -9.09 43.51
C TYR A 97 -27.27 -8.62 44.77
N VAL A 98 -25.94 -8.62 44.71
CA VAL A 98 -25.07 -8.07 45.77
C VAL A 98 -24.10 -7.04 45.16
N LEU A 99 -24.17 -5.80 45.63
CA LEU A 99 -23.23 -4.73 45.27
C LEU A 99 -22.27 -4.47 46.44
N LEU A 100 -20.98 -4.70 46.21
CA LEU A 100 -19.92 -4.46 47.18
C LEU A 100 -19.35 -3.04 46.97
N ILE A 101 -19.43 -2.17 47.98
CA ILE A 101 -18.87 -0.80 47.92
C ILE A 101 -17.86 -0.62 49.07
N GLY A 102 -16.57 -0.66 48.74
CA GLY A 102 -15.46 -0.55 49.69
C GLY A 102 -14.11 -0.88 49.07
N ASN A 103 -13.05 -0.78 49.86
CA ASN A 103 -11.68 -1.10 49.47
C ASN A 103 -11.52 -2.61 49.27
N PRO A 104 -11.21 -3.08 48.05
CA PRO A 104 -11.15 -4.51 47.72
C PRO A 104 -9.84 -5.19 48.16
N HIS A 105 -8.87 -4.47 48.71
CA HIS A 105 -7.56 -5.05 49.04
C HIS A 105 -7.71 -6.29 49.94
N PRO A 106 -7.26 -7.49 49.54
CA PRO A 106 -7.57 -8.73 50.26
C PRO A 106 -7.03 -8.76 51.70
N GLY A 107 -5.82 -8.22 51.91
CA GLY A 107 -5.21 -8.17 53.25
C GLY A 107 -5.63 -7.00 54.16
N THR A 108 -6.12 -5.88 53.64
CA THR A 108 -6.29 -4.63 54.42
C THR A 108 -7.58 -3.86 54.11
N GLY A 109 -8.37 -4.35 53.16
CA GLY A 109 -9.61 -3.75 52.72
C GLY A 109 -10.71 -3.79 53.78
N ASP A 110 -11.60 -2.81 53.71
CA ASP A 110 -12.74 -2.68 54.60
C ASP A 110 -13.98 -3.42 54.05
N VAL A 111 -14.07 -3.61 52.72
CA VAL A 111 -14.93 -4.61 52.04
C VAL A 111 -14.05 -5.44 51.10
N PRO A 112 -13.22 -6.33 51.66
CA PRO A 112 -12.11 -6.96 50.94
C PRO A 112 -12.58 -8.03 49.95
N MET A 113 -11.76 -8.34 48.95
CA MET A 113 -11.88 -9.60 48.20
C MET A 113 -11.30 -10.76 49.02
N LYS A 114 -11.80 -11.99 48.82
CA LYS A 114 -11.21 -13.17 49.47
C LYS A 114 -9.97 -13.63 48.69
N MET A 115 -8.86 -13.88 49.38
CA MET A 115 -7.68 -14.49 48.75
C MET A 115 -7.89 -16.00 48.59
N CYS A 116 -8.03 -16.47 47.36
CA CYS A 116 -8.21 -17.89 47.04
C CYS A 116 -6.97 -18.45 46.33
N ILE A 117 -6.77 -19.78 46.41
CA ILE A 117 -5.68 -20.53 45.76
C ILE A 117 -4.32 -19.79 45.82
N SER A 118 -3.98 -19.32 47.02
CA SER A 118 -2.75 -18.59 47.41
C SER A 118 -2.51 -17.18 46.85
N ASP A 119 -3.02 -16.82 45.66
CA ASP A 119 -2.80 -15.48 45.05
C ASP A 119 -3.88 -15.09 44.04
N HIS A 120 -5.16 -15.42 44.29
CA HIS A 120 -6.25 -15.09 43.36
C HIS A 120 -7.39 -14.43 44.14
N PRO A 121 -7.29 -13.10 44.39
CA PRO A 121 -8.36 -12.38 45.06
C PRO A 121 -9.62 -12.38 44.19
N THR A 122 -10.75 -12.76 44.79
CA THR A 122 -12.01 -12.99 44.07
C THR A 122 -13.23 -12.56 44.87
N ASP A 123 -14.24 -12.06 44.14
CA ASP A 123 -15.60 -11.82 44.64
C ASP A 123 -16.53 -13.01 44.35
N TYR A 124 -16.08 -14.03 43.61
CA TYR A 124 -16.87 -15.26 43.40
C TYR A 124 -17.14 -15.98 44.73
N PHE A 125 -16.26 -15.79 45.72
CA PHE A 125 -16.45 -16.24 47.11
C PHE A 125 -17.76 -15.72 47.74
N TYR A 126 -18.24 -14.54 47.33
CA TYR A 126 -19.51 -13.99 47.82
C TYR A 126 -20.73 -14.42 47.00
N ALA A 127 -20.51 -15.01 45.82
CA ALA A 127 -21.56 -15.48 44.94
C ALA A 127 -21.98 -16.91 45.29
N GLU A 128 -21.00 -17.76 45.61
CA GLU A 128 -21.22 -19.13 46.07
C GLU A 128 -21.27 -19.15 47.61
N LEU A 129 -22.41 -19.53 48.16
CA LEU A 129 -22.78 -19.38 49.58
C LEU A 129 -23.01 -20.72 50.29
N THR A 130 -23.10 -21.83 49.56
CA THR A 130 -23.47 -23.14 50.11
C THR A 130 -22.30 -24.05 50.38
N ALA A 131 -21.22 -23.93 49.61
CA ALA A 131 -20.10 -24.84 49.70
C ALA A 131 -19.09 -24.48 50.79
N ASP A 132 -18.30 -25.47 51.21
CA ASP A 132 -17.19 -25.27 52.13
C ASP A 132 -15.90 -24.96 51.36
N TRP A 133 -15.43 -23.74 51.53
CA TRP A 133 -14.30 -23.15 50.80
C TRP A 133 -12.96 -23.29 51.54
N ASP A 134 -12.90 -24.02 52.65
CA ASP A 134 -11.68 -24.35 53.41
C ASP A 134 -11.95 -25.66 54.18
N ARG A 135 -12.38 -26.68 53.42
CA ARG A 135 -12.91 -27.95 53.94
C ARG A 135 -11.86 -28.74 54.69
N ASP A 136 -10.62 -28.72 54.22
CA ASP A 136 -9.52 -29.41 54.88
C ASP A 136 -8.88 -28.59 56.02
N GLY A 137 -9.25 -27.31 56.14
CA GLY A 137 -8.83 -26.42 57.20
C GLY A 137 -7.36 -26.01 57.09
N ASP A 138 -6.75 -26.09 55.90
CA ASP A 138 -5.37 -25.70 55.67
C ASP A 138 -5.19 -24.17 55.52
N GLY A 139 -6.31 -23.42 55.42
CA GLY A 139 -6.35 -21.97 55.32
C GLY A 139 -6.07 -21.43 53.91
N ILE A 140 -5.91 -22.30 52.92
CA ILE A 140 -6.03 -21.99 51.51
C ILE A 140 -7.51 -22.18 51.16
N TYR A 141 -8.05 -21.23 50.40
CA TYR A 141 -9.47 -21.25 50.04
C TYR A 141 -9.63 -21.53 48.56
N GLY A 142 -10.48 -22.48 48.23
CA GLY A 142 -10.92 -22.89 46.90
C GLY A 142 -9.94 -23.73 46.09
N GLU A 143 -8.96 -24.39 46.70
CA GLU A 143 -8.05 -25.32 46.02
C GLU A 143 -8.69 -26.69 45.77
N ARG A 144 -8.23 -27.36 44.70
CA ARG A 144 -8.71 -28.70 44.34
C ARG A 144 -7.64 -29.73 44.70
N GLY A 145 -8.04 -30.78 45.43
CA GLY A 145 -7.15 -31.84 45.89
C GLY A 145 -6.58 -32.71 44.75
N GLY A 146 -5.30 -33.11 44.88
CA GLY A 146 -4.52 -33.83 43.86
C GLY A 146 -4.49 -35.36 44.00
N ASP A 147 -5.52 -35.96 44.59
CA ASP A 147 -5.64 -37.37 45.02
C ASP A 147 -5.10 -37.64 46.45
N ALA A 148 -5.95 -38.25 47.29
CA ALA A 148 -5.79 -38.67 48.69
C ALA A 148 -5.81 -37.63 49.85
N THR A 149 -6.00 -36.34 49.61
CA THR A 149 -6.46 -35.37 50.64
C THR A 149 -7.64 -34.59 50.05
N ALA A 150 -8.72 -34.47 50.83
CA ALA A 150 -9.97 -33.87 50.39
C ALA A 150 -9.74 -32.37 50.17
N GLY A 151 -9.57 -31.91 48.93
CA GLY A 151 -9.58 -30.46 48.68
C GLY A 151 -10.97 -29.86 48.91
N ASP A 152 -11.08 -28.56 48.71
CA ASP A 152 -12.31 -27.81 48.95
C ASP A 152 -13.49 -28.20 48.07
N GLU A 153 -14.69 -28.00 48.62
CA GLU A 153 -15.96 -28.30 47.96
C GLU A 153 -16.45 -27.12 47.10
N VAL A 154 -15.57 -26.39 46.39
CA VAL A 154 -16.06 -25.25 45.59
C VAL A 154 -16.98 -25.69 44.45
N GLU A 155 -18.23 -25.25 44.54
CA GLU A 155 -19.25 -25.50 43.54
C GLU A 155 -19.17 -24.51 42.37
N LYS A 156 -19.59 -24.99 41.21
CA LYS A 156 -19.70 -24.20 39.98
C LYS A 156 -20.99 -23.37 39.93
N TYR A 157 -21.97 -23.79 40.71
CA TYR A 157 -23.22 -23.07 40.90
C TYR A 157 -22.99 -21.95 41.92
N PHE A 158 -23.87 -20.96 41.91
CA PHE A 158 -23.79 -19.77 42.76
C PHE A 158 -25.22 -19.36 43.10
N GLU A 159 -25.40 -18.69 44.24
CA GLU A 159 -26.73 -18.36 44.76
C GLU A 159 -27.08 -16.89 44.47
N VAL A 160 -26.08 -16.02 44.28
CA VAL A 160 -26.29 -14.58 44.06
C VAL A 160 -25.33 -14.00 43.00
N TYR A 161 -25.77 -12.95 42.31
CA TYR A 161 -24.94 -12.21 41.35
C TYR A 161 -24.22 -11.06 42.03
N THR A 162 -22.88 -11.08 42.04
CA THR A 162 -22.08 -10.03 42.70
C THR A 162 -21.47 -9.05 41.70
N GLY A 163 -21.38 -7.78 42.09
CA GLY A 163 -20.60 -6.75 41.42
C GLY A 163 -20.02 -5.78 42.44
N ARG A 164 -19.07 -4.94 42.02
CA ARG A 164 -18.27 -4.12 42.94
C ARG A 164 -18.05 -2.70 42.44
N ILE A 165 -18.20 -1.71 43.32
CA ILE A 165 -17.66 -0.36 43.14
C ILE A 165 -16.47 -0.23 44.11
N PRO A 166 -15.22 -0.32 43.62
CA PRO A 166 -14.05 -0.15 44.48
C PRO A 166 -14.01 1.25 45.12
N TYR A 167 -13.60 1.33 46.38
CA TYR A 167 -13.40 2.60 47.09
C TYR A 167 -11.96 2.68 47.61
N TYR A 168 -11.18 3.59 47.04
CA TYR A 168 -9.78 3.82 47.44
C TYR A 168 -9.58 5.14 48.20
N GLY A 169 -10.63 5.60 48.91
CA GLY A 169 -10.56 6.75 49.81
C GLY A 169 -11.12 8.07 49.25
N ASN A 170 -11.74 8.06 48.07
CA ASN A 170 -12.35 9.24 47.45
C ASN A 170 -13.86 9.02 47.23
N ILE A 171 -14.70 9.69 48.04
CA ILE A 171 -16.15 9.50 47.97
C ILE A 171 -16.76 10.10 46.69
N ALA A 172 -16.14 11.14 46.13
CA ALA A 172 -16.61 11.78 44.90
C ALA A 172 -16.56 10.82 43.70
N ASP A 173 -15.58 9.91 43.66
CA ASP A 173 -15.49 8.89 42.63
C ASP A 173 -16.67 7.90 42.76
N THR A 174 -16.97 7.46 43.99
CA THR A 174 -18.12 6.57 44.25
C THR A 174 -19.45 7.25 43.90
N ASP A 175 -19.66 8.50 44.32
CA ASP A 175 -20.87 9.27 44.02
C ASP A 175 -21.04 9.48 42.50
N SER A 176 -19.95 9.80 41.79
CA SER A 176 -19.97 9.93 40.33
C SER A 176 -20.34 8.63 39.62
N ILE A 177 -19.87 7.48 40.12
CA ILE A 177 -20.20 6.16 39.56
C ILE A 177 -21.68 5.84 39.80
N LEU A 178 -22.18 6.07 41.02
CA LEU A 178 -23.59 5.82 41.37
C LEU A 178 -24.53 6.70 40.52
N GLN A 179 -24.22 7.99 40.38
CA GLN A 179 -25.00 8.91 39.55
C GLN A 179 -24.99 8.47 38.09
N LYS A 180 -23.82 8.08 37.54
CA LYS A 180 -23.73 7.58 36.17
C LYS A 180 -24.59 6.34 35.92
N ILE A 181 -24.71 5.44 36.90
CA ILE A 181 -25.60 4.27 36.79
C ILE A 181 -27.07 4.71 36.75
N ILE A 182 -27.47 5.66 37.62
CA ILE A 182 -28.83 6.21 37.61
C ILE A 182 -29.14 6.86 36.25
N ASP A 183 -28.23 7.68 35.73
CA ASP A 183 -28.40 8.37 34.45
C ASP A 183 -28.50 7.38 33.29
N TYR A 184 -27.58 6.39 33.24
CA TYR A 184 -27.62 5.33 32.25
C TYR A 184 -28.94 4.54 32.31
N GLU A 185 -29.47 4.21 33.48
CA GLU A 185 -30.72 3.45 33.55
C GLU A 185 -31.99 4.26 33.25
N ASN A 186 -31.92 5.59 33.34
CA ASN A 186 -33.02 6.51 33.02
C ASN A 186 -33.01 7.02 31.58
N GLU A 187 -31.91 6.85 30.85
CA GLU A 187 -31.77 7.32 29.47
C GLU A 187 -32.89 6.77 28.57
N ALA A 188 -33.49 7.66 27.79
CA ALA A 188 -34.58 7.34 26.89
C ALA A 188 -34.07 6.91 25.51
N ASP A 189 -32.94 7.48 25.05
CA ASP A 189 -32.28 7.09 23.81
C ASP A 189 -31.18 6.06 24.07
N VAL A 190 -31.51 4.79 23.79
CA VAL A 190 -30.64 3.64 24.07
C VAL A 190 -30.11 2.97 22.81
N ASP A 191 -30.39 3.52 21.61
CA ASP A 191 -30.02 2.88 20.34
C ASP A 191 -28.50 2.74 20.21
N TRP A 192 -27.75 3.74 20.69
CA TRP A 192 -26.28 3.76 20.71
C TRP A 192 -25.67 2.58 21.50
N ARG A 193 -26.39 2.03 22.50
CA ARG A 193 -25.89 0.89 23.29
C ARG A 193 -25.74 -0.37 22.47
N ARG A 194 -26.37 -0.41 21.29
CA ARG A 194 -26.27 -1.55 20.41
C ARG A 194 -24.94 -1.58 19.66
N ASN A 195 -24.21 -0.47 19.55
CA ASN A 195 -22.93 -0.46 18.85
C ASN A 195 -21.86 -1.20 19.66
N VAL A 196 -21.11 -2.09 19.00
CA VAL A 196 -20.05 -2.91 19.62
C VAL A 196 -18.69 -2.59 19.04
N LEU A 197 -17.68 -2.40 19.89
CA LEU A 197 -16.28 -2.27 19.47
C LEU A 197 -15.50 -3.56 19.80
N LEU A 198 -14.83 -4.13 18.79
CA LEU A 198 -14.11 -5.40 18.85
C LEU A 198 -12.62 -5.24 18.51
N PRO A 199 -11.80 -4.65 19.39
CA PRO A 199 -10.39 -4.47 19.07
C PRO A 199 -9.60 -5.71 19.54
N MET A 200 -8.90 -6.35 18.60
CA MET A 200 -8.15 -7.60 18.85
C MET A 200 -6.67 -7.39 18.53
N VAL A 201 -5.81 -7.77 19.47
CA VAL A 201 -4.35 -7.69 19.31
C VAL A 201 -3.77 -9.09 19.42
N PRO A 202 -2.82 -9.48 18.54
CA PRO A 202 -2.14 -10.76 18.66
C PRO A 202 -1.54 -10.97 20.05
N LEU A 203 -1.80 -12.14 20.64
CA LEU A 203 -1.20 -12.55 21.91
C LEU A 203 0.19 -13.14 21.68
N ASP A 204 0.40 -13.78 20.54
CA ASP A 204 1.67 -14.33 20.06
C ASP A 204 1.59 -14.56 18.54
N ASP A 205 2.72 -14.93 17.92
CA ASP A 205 2.84 -15.15 16.46
C ASP A 205 1.86 -16.20 15.89
N SER A 206 1.37 -17.10 16.74
CA SER A 206 0.43 -18.16 16.37
C SER A 206 -1.02 -17.90 16.81
N THR A 207 -1.25 -16.85 17.61
CA THR A 207 -2.56 -16.50 18.18
C THR A 207 -2.92 -15.05 17.85
N PRO A 208 -3.40 -14.78 16.62
CA PRO A 208 -3.63 -13.41 16.16
C PRO A 208 -4.93 -12.78 16.71
N ALA A 209 -5.75 -13.56 17.42
CA ALA A 209 -6.95 -13.14 18.16
C ALA A 209 -8.15 -12.59 17.35
N TYR A 210 -7.97 -12.15 16.10
CA TYR A 210 -9.07 -11.63 15.26
C TYR A 210 -10.25 -12.61 15.13
N GLN A 211 -10.00 -13.91 15.21
CA GLN A 211 -11.05 -14.93 15.13
C GLN A 211 -12.09 -14.80 16.26
N LEU A 212 -11.73 -14.24 17.42
CA LEU A 212 -12.70 -13.96 18.48
C LEU A 212 -13.69 -12.87 18.04
N GLY A 213 -13.19 -11.78 17.43
CA GLY A 213 -14.01 -10.69 16.91
C GLY A 213 -14.96 -11.17 15.81
N GLU A 214 -14.43 -11.92 14.84
CA GLU A 214 -15.24 -12.50 13.76
C GLU A 214 -16.30 -13.48 14.30
N GLN A 215 -15.96 -14.31 15.29
CA GLN A 215 -16.94 -15.22 15.90
C GLN A 215 -18.03 -14.47 16.66
N ILE A 216 -17.69 -13.42 17.42
CA ILE A 216 -18.68 -12.59 18.12
C ILE A 216 -19.64 -11.95 17.10
N LYS A 217 -19.07 -11.34 16.06
CA LYS A 217 -19.79 -10.67 14.99
C LYS A 217 -20.78 -11.61 14.28
N HIS A 218 -20.26 -12.67 13.67
CA HIS A 218 -21.06 -13.53 12.80
C HIS A 218 -22.03 -14.44 13.57
N ASN A 219 -21.67 -14.90 14.76
CA ASN A 219 -22.50 -15.89 15.46
C ASN A 219 -23.71 -15.27 16.16
N PHE A 220 -23.66 -13.99 16.56
CA PHE A 220 -24.76 -13.38 17.31
C PHE A 220 -24.95 -11.86 17.19
N LEU A 221 -23.99 -11.07 16.69
CA LEU A 221 -24.26 -9.64 16.42
C LEU A 221 -25.03 -9.44 15.11
N GLU A 222 -24.55 -10.04 14.02
CA GLU A 222 -25.21 -9.95 12.71
C GLU A 222 -26.63 -10.52 12.68
N PRO A 223 -26.93 -11.69 13.30
CA PRO A 223 -28.30 -12.21 13.40
C PRO A 223 -29.28 -11.24 14.07
N GLU A 224 -28.79 -10.42 15.01
CA GLU A 224 -29.57 -9.42 15.73
C GLU A 224 -29.49 -8.02 15.10
N ALA A 225 -28.88 -7.89 13.92
CA ALA A 225 -28.62 -6.61 13.25
C ALA A 225 -27.94 -5.60 14.19
N ILE A 226 -26.94 -6.06 14.95
CA ILE A 226 -26.11 -5.24 15.82
C ILE A 226 -24.87 -4.78 15.02
N PRO A 227 -24.63 -3.46 14.91
CA PRO A 227 -23.44 -2.95 14.24
C PRO A 227 -22.20 -3.16 15.12
N SER A 228 -21.07 -3.43 14.48
CA SER A 228 -19.80 -3.63 15.17
C SER A 228 -18.64 -3.05 14.38
N ASP A 229 -17.73 -2.36 15.07
CA ASP A 229 -16.45 -1.94 14.51
C ASP A 229 -15.34 -2.87 14.97
N ARG A 230 -14.55 -3.37 14.02
CA ARG A 230 -13.42 -4.25 14.26
C ARG A 230 -12.13 -3.50 14.05
N ILE A 231 -11.19 -3.68 14.98
CA ILE A 231 -9.85 -3.11 14.86
C ILE A 231 -8.84 -4.24 15.02
N TYR A 232 -8.15 -4.59 13.93
CA TYR A 232 -7.16 -5.66 13.89
C TYR A 232 -5.79 -5.13 13.48
N ASP A 233 -4.71 -5.87 13.73
CA ASP A 233 -3.36 -5.47 13.31
C ASP A 233 -3.10 -5.60 11.80
N LYS A 234 -3.91 -6.40 11.09
CA LYS A 234 -3.92 -6.53 9.63
C LYS A 234 -5.29 -7.05 9.16
N THR A 235 -5.51 -7.09 7.85
CA THR A 235 -6.81 -7.51 7.27
C THR A 235 -7.13 -8.99 7.47
N TYR A 236 -6.10 -9.83 7.64
CA TYR A 236 -6.22 -11.30 7.69
C TYR A 236 -6.97 -11.93 6.50
N GLY A 237 -7.13 -11.17 5.41
CA GLY A 237 -7.95 -11.57 4.27
C GLY A 237 -9.44 -11.73 4.59
N VAL A 238 -9.93 -11.22 5.72
CA VAL A 238 -11.36 -11.24 6.06
C VAL A 238 -12.11 -10.32 5.08
N LEU A 239 -13.29 -10.77 4.63
CA LEU A 239 -14.16 -10.01 3.73
C LEU A 239 -15.56 -9.87 4.35
N PRO A 240 -16.06 -8.63 4.57
CA PRO A 240 -15.37 -7.36 4.39
C PRO A 240 -14.17 -7.21 5.35
N PRO A 241 -13.09 -6.49 4.94
CA PRO A 241 -11.95 -6.23 5.82
C PRO A 241 -12.41 -5.51 7.11
N PRO A 242 -11.63 -5.59 8.21
CA PRO A 242 -11.95 -4.87 9.43
C PRO A 242 -12.09 -3.37 9.15
N GLU A 243 -12.95 -2.70 9.90
CA GLU A 243 -13.26 -1.29 9.71
C GLU A 243 -12.03 -0.39 9.91
N TYR A 244 -11.07 -0.84 10.73
CA TYR A 244 -9.76 -0.20 10.87
C TYR A 244 -8.63 -1.22 11.04
N LEU A 245 -7.47 -0.91 10.48
CA LEU A 245 -6.21 -1.50 10.95
C LEU A 245 -5.66 -0.71 12.14
N ARG A 246 -4.92 -1.37 13.04
CA ARG A 246 -4.25 -0.70 14.17
C ARG A 246 -3.20 0.33 13.71
N SER A 247 -2.67 0.16 12.50
CA SER A 247 -1.79 1.14 11.86
C SER A 247 -2.54 2.40 11.39
N GLU A 248 -3.87 2.36 11.34
CA GLU A 248 -4.72 3.45 10.87
C GLU A 248 -5.45 4.11 12.04
N ALA A 249 -5.87 3.31 13.04
CA ALA A 249 -6.63 3.79 14.19
C ALA A 249 -6.23 3.10 15.50
N TYR A 250 -6.05 3.91 16.55
CA TYR A 250 -5.86 3.42 17.92
C TYR A 250 -7.23 3.18 18.60
N PRO A 251 -7.50 2.01 19.22
CA PRO A 251 -8.83 1.68 19.73
C PRO A 251 -9.41 2.68 20.75
N ALA A 252 -8.60 3.20 21.68
CA ALA A 252 -9.09 4.18 22.65
C ALA A 252 -9.53 5.50 21.99
N THR A 253 -8.88 5.90 20.88
CA THR A 253 -9.27 7.09 20.11
C THR A 253 -10.59 6.87 19.38
N VAL A 254 -10.78 5.69 18.78
CA VAL A 254 -12.06 5.33 18.13
C VAL A 254 -13.18 5.32 19.17
N TRP A 255 -12.96 4.70 20.32
CA TRP A 255 -13.92 4.69 21.43
C TRP A 255 -14.22 6.10 21.98
N SER A 256 -13.25 7.01 22.02
CA SER A 256 -13.52 8.40 22.43
C SER A 256 -14.34 9.20 21.42
N ARG A 257 -14.32 8.79 20.13
CA ARG A 257 -14.99 9.49 19.03
C ARG A 257 -16.44 9.03 18.85
N ASP A 258 -16.66 7.73 18.94
CA ASP A 258 -17.95 7.10 18.62
C ASP A 258 -18.61 6.48 19.86
N MET A 259 -19.93 6.30 19.81
CA MET A 259 -20.70 5.76 20.93
C MET A 259 -20.83 4.24 20.83
N TYR A 260 -20.37 3.53 21.86
CA TYR A 260 -20.47 2.07 21.96
C TYR A 260 -21.13 1.67 23.28
N GLY A 261 -22.04 0.70 23.23
CA GLY A 261 -22.58 0.09 24.47
C GLY A 261 -21.79 -1.11 24.96
N LEU A 262 -20.97 -1.73 24.10
CA LEU A 262 -20.14 -2.87 24.47
C LEU A 262 -18.76 -2.78 23.80
N VAL A 263 -17.70 -2.96 24.58
CA VAL A 263 -16.31 -3.09 24.09
C VAL A 263 -15.72 -4.42 24.55
N VAL A 264 -15.29 -5.28 23.62
CA VAL A 264 -14.74 -6.60 23.93
C VAL A 264 -13.39 -6.76 23.25
N TRP A 265 -12.34 -6.96 24.04
CA TRP A 265 -10.99 -7.13 23.51
C TRP A 265 -10.29 -8.36 24.04
N MET A 266 -9.22 -8.74 23.34
CA MET A 266 -8.23 -9.72 23.81
C MET A 266 -6.82 -9.24 23.49
N THR A 267 -5.96 -9.15 24.51
CA THR A 267 -4.57 -8.70 24.41
C THR A 267 -3.80 -9.00 25.72
N HIS A 268 -2.51 -8.67 25.78
CA HIS A 268 -1.75 -8.64 27.03
C HIS A 268 -2.18 -7.47 27.92
N GLY A 269 -2.18 -7.66 29.23
CA GLY A 269 -2.59 -6.63 30.19
C GLY A 269 -1.65 -6.48 31.36
N TRP A 270 -1.72 -5.30 31.98
CA TRP A 270 -1.19 -5.03 33.31
C TRP A 270 -2.19 -4.21 34.10
N SER A 271 -1.90 -3.88 35.36
CA SER A 271 -2.82 -3.10 36.19
C SER A 271 -3.16 -1.72 35.62
N GLY A 272 -2.44 -1.20 34.63
CA GLY A 272 -2.69 0.12 34.06
C GLY A 272 -2.97 0.20 32.58
N GLY A 273 -3.19 -0.93 31.92
CA GLY A 273 -3.52 -0.91 30.51
C GLY A 273 -3.73 -2.29 29.92
N ALA A 274 -4.29 -2.28 28.72
CA ALA A 274 -4.39 -3.39 27.81
C ALA A 274 -3.55 -3.03 26.57
N SER A 275 -2.52 -3.83 26.29
CA SER A 275 -1.50 -3.54 25.29
C SER A 275 -2.11 -3.32 23.91
N GLY A 276 -1.80 -2.18 23.28
CA GLY A 276 -2.32 -1.82 21.97
C GLY A 276 -3.81 -1.47 21.92
N ILE A 277 -4.51 -1.45 23.06
CA ILE A 277 -5.95 -1.16 23.15
C ILE A 277 -6.20 0.16 23.89
N ILE A 278 -5.82 0.23 25.17
CA ILE A 278 -6.10 1.36 26.05
C ILE A 278 -5.17 1.38 27.27
N SER A 279 -4.79 2.56 27.74
CA SER A 279 -4.08 2.79 28.99
C SER A 279 -4.86 3.74 29.91
N ARG A 280 -4.50 3.81 31.19
CA ARG A 280 -5.10 4.79 32.13
C ARG A 280 -5.00 6.24 31.64
N GLY A 281 -3.96 6.57 30.86
CA GLY A 281 -3.78 7.92 30.32
C GLY A 281 -4.86 8.32 29.31
N ASP A 282 -5.48 7.34 28.66
CA ASP A 282 -6.49 7.55 27.62
C ASP A 282 -7.90 7.68 28.21
N VAL A 283 -8.14 7.08 29.37
CA VAL A 283 -9.47 6.95 30.00
C VAL A 283 -10.15 8.31 30.21
N GLY A 284 -9.37 9.36 30.49
CA GLY A 284 -9.90 10.73 30.67
C GLY A 284 -10.53 11.34 29.40
N ASN A 285 -10.25 10.78 28.22
CA ASN A 285 -10.78 11.26 26.94
C ASN A 285 -12.06 10.53 26.51
N LEU A 286 -12.47 9.47 27.21
CA LEU A 286 -13.65 8.70 26.86
C LEU A 286 -14.94 9.47 27.17
N ASP A 287 -15.97 9.24 26.35
CA ASP A 287 -17.30 9.78 26.57
C ASP A 287 -17.98 9.08 27.76
N ASN A 288 -18.14 9.82 28.86
CA ASN A 288 -18.80 9.32 30.06
C ASN A 288 -20.32 9.50 30.06
N SER A 289 -20.87 10.24 29.08
CA SER A 289 -22.32 10.38 28.88
C SER A 289 -22.91 9.17 28.15
N HIS A 290 -22.10 8.45 27.37
CA HIS A 290 -22.46 7.19 26.72
C HIS A 290 -21.52 6.05 27.14
N PRO A 291 -21.50 5.66 28.43
CA PRO A 291 -20.54 4.69 28.93
C PRO A 291 -20.83 3.26 28.45
N ALA A 292 -19.78 2.50 28.09
CA ALA A 292 -19.89 1.14 27.58
C ALA A 292 -19.78 0.07 28.66
N ALA A 293 -20.39 -1.10 28.48
CA ALA A 293 -19.94 -2.30 29.19
C ALA A 293 -18.65 -2.80 28.55
N THR A 294 -17.71 -3.33 29.34
CA THR A 294 -16.45 -3.83 28.80
C THR A 294 -16.12 -5.25 29.24
N TYR A 295 -15.55 -6.02 28.32
CA TYR A 295 -14.87 -7.26 28.61
C TYR A 295 -13.37 -7.11 28.36
N GLN A 296 -12.60 -7.15 29.44
CA GLN A 296 -11.15 -7.01 29.39
C GLN A 296 -10.48 -8.38 29.29
N GLY A 297 -10.30 -8.89 28.06
CA GLY A 297 -9.61 -10.15 27.79
C GLY A 297 -8.09 -10.05 27.97
N SER A 298 -7.63 -9.55 29.12
CA SER A 298 -6.25 -9.19 29.42
C SER A 298 -5.92 -9.32 30.91
N CYS A 299 -4.63 -9.48 31.23
CA CYS A 299 -4.18 -9.77 32.59
C CYS A 299 -4.28 -8.56 33.54
N SER A 300 -4.61 -8.82 34.81
CA SER A 300 -4.43 -7.92 35.97
C SER A 300 -5.05 -6.52 35.88
N ASN A 301 -5.99 -6.26 34.98
CA ASN A 301 -6.57 -4.93 34.83
C ASN A 301 -7.43 -4.47 36.02
N SER A 302 -7.93 -5.41 36.83
CA SER A 302 -8.70 -5.16 38.06
C SER A 302 -7.92 -5.60 39.32
N HIS A 303 -6.59 -5.42 39.32
CA HIS A 303 -5.73 -5.80 40.44
C HIS A 303 -6.08 -5.00 41.71
N PRO A 304 -6.69 -5.60 42.74
CA PRO A 304 -7.37 -4.86 43.81
C PRO A 304 -6.43 -4.05 44.70
N GLU A 305 -5.16 -4.43 44.81
CA GLU A 305 -4.13 -3.71 45.56
C GLU A 305 -3.66 -2.42 44.87
N THR A 306 -3.91 -2.29 43.56
CA THR A 306 -3.57 -1.09 42.79
C THR A 306 -4.76 -0.13 42.80
N THR A 307 -4.63 0.99 43.51
CA THR A 307 -5.72 1.96 43.75
C THR A 307 -6.22 2.71 42.51
N ASN A 308 -5.44 2.69 41.43
CA ASN A 308 -5.77 3.29 40.15
C ASN A 308 -5.74 2.24 39.04
N ASN A 309 -6.16 1.00 39.31
CA ASN A 309 -6.17 -0.04 38.28
C ASN A 309 -7.11 0.32 37.11
N LEU A 310 -6.85 -0.23 35.92
CA LEU A 310 -7.60 0.12 34.70
C LEU A 310 -9.11 -0.11 34.85
N GLY A 311 -9.53 -1.22 35.50
CA GLY A 311 -10.95 -1.50 35.73
C GLY A 311 -11.64 -0.42 36.57
N TYR A 312 -10.98 0.08 37.60
CA TYR A 312 -11.51 1.18 38.43
C TYR A 312 -11.52 2.52 37.68
N GLU A 313 -10.45 2.84 36.94
CA GLU A 313 -10.40 4.07 36.13
C GLU A 313 -11.50 4.10 35.07
N LEU A 314 -11.74 2.98 34.37
CA LEU A 314 -12.82 2.85 33.39
C LEU A 314 -14.20 3.00 34.05
N LEU A 315 -14.39 2.45 35.25
CA LEU A 315 -15.65 2.62 35.96
C LEU A 315 -15.89 4.08 36.35
N LYS A 316 -14.85 4.86 36.66
CA LYS A 316 -14.99 6.33 36.84
C LYS A 316 -15.34 7.02 35.53
N ASN A 317 -14.65 6.68 34.43
CA ASN A 317 -14.84 7.34 33.14
C ASN A 317 -14.89 6.34 31.96
N GLY A 318 -15.97 6.37 31.18
CA GLY A 318 -16.13 5.62 29.93
C GLY A 318 -16.78 4.24 30.03
N ALA A 319 -16.73 3.56 31.18
CA ALA A 319 -17.43 2.28 31.38
C ALA A 319 -18.60 2.36 32.38
N ILE A 320 -19.68 1.64 32.09
CA ILE A 320 -20.84 1.46 32.98
C ILE A 320 -20.68 0.21 33.86
N ALA A 321 -20.02 -0.81 33.31
CA ALA A 321 -19.68 -2.07 33.94
C ALA A 321 -18.45 -2.65 33.23
N THR A 322 -17.56 -3.30 33.96
CA THR A 322 -16.34 -3.86 33.38
C THR A 322 -15.96 -5.20 34.00
N ILE A 323 -15.73 -6.20 33.15
CA ILE A 323 -15.12 -7.48 33.55
C ILE A 323 -13.62 -7.41 33.38
N GLY A 324 -12.85 -7.42 34.47
CA GLY A 324 -11.39 -7.40 34.43
C GLY A 324 -10.74 -8.45 35.30
N ALA A 325 -9.55 -8.91 34.90
CA ALA A 325 -8.79 -9.90 35.64
C ALA A 325 -8.11 -9.27 36.87
N THR A 326 -8.23 -9.87 38.05
CA THR A 326 -7.51 -9.44 39.26
C THR A 326 -6.03 -9.85 39.26
N ARG A 327 -5.69 -10.88 38.47
CA ARG A 327 -4.36 -11.48 38.32
C ARG A 327 -4.12 -11.95 36.88
N LEU A 328 -3.11 -12.81 36.68
CA LEU A 328 -2.82 -13.41 35.38
C LEU A 328 -3.99 -14.29 34.91
N SER A 329 -4.39 -14.09 33.66
CA SER A 329 -5.37 -14.88 32.94
C SER A 329 -4.71 -15.66 31.80
N TRP A 330 -5.38 -16.70 31.32
CA TRP A 330 -4.76 -17.76 30.53
C TRP A 330 -5.52 -18.01 29.21
N TYR A 331 -4.78 -18.34 28.15
CA TYR A 331 -5.28 -18.71 26.83
C TYR A 331 -4.53 -19.90 26.22
N TYR A 332 -5.00 -20.43 25.09
CA TYR A 332 -4.30 -21.48 24.33
C TYR A 332 -3.42 -20.87 23.23
N VAL A 333 -2.14 -21.23 23.18
CA VAL A 333 -1.26 -20.86 22.06
C VAL A 333 -1.76 -21.55 20.77
N GLY A 334 -1.90 -20.79 19.69
CA GLY A 334 -2.47 -21.27 18.43
C GLY A 334 -4.00 -21.30 18.39
N GLN A 335 -4.68 -20.69 19.37
CA GLN A 335 -6.15 -20.72 19.43
C GLN A 335 -6.79 -19.95 18.29
N ALA A 336 -7.63 -20.64 17.51
CA ALA A 336 -8.43 -20.04 16.43
C ALA A 336 -9.94 -20.19 16.62
N ASN A 337 -10.39 -20.90 17.66
CA ASN A 337 -11.81 -21.05 18.00
C ASN A 337 -12.02 -20.74 19.48
N PHE A 338 -12.99 -19.89 19.79
CA PHE A 338 -13.32 -19.42 21.13
C PHE A 338 -14.71 -19.89 21.61
N THR A 339 -15.49 -20.54 20.74
CA THR A 339 -16.79 -21.08 21.12
C THR A 339 -16.62 -22.19 22.15
N ASN A 340 -17.15 -21.98 23.37
CA ASN A 340 -17.15 -22.95 24.48
C ASN A 340 -15.77 -23.40 24.98
N THR A 341 -14.74 -22.56 24.88
CA THR A 341 -13.40 -22.90 25.37
C THR A 341 -13.14 -22.44 26.80
N SER A 342 -12.17 -23.06 27.47
CA SER A 342 -11.74 -22.73 28.84
C SER A 342 -10.87 -21.46 28.96
N SER A 343 -10.47 -20.88 27.82
CA SER A 343 -9.60 -19.71 27.75
C SER A 343 -10.33 -18.42 28.09
N ILE A 344 -9.56 -17.36 28.37
CA ILE A 344 -10.12 -16.02 28.58
C ILE A 344 -10.93 -15.54 27.36
N GLY A 345 -10.49 -15.83 26.13
CA GLY A 345 -11.26 -15.49 24.93
C GLY A 345 -12.61 -16.20 24.85
N GLY A 346 -12.68 -17.48 25.28
CA GLY A 346 -13.96 -18.21 25.31
C GLY A 346 -14.94 -17.68 26.35
N LEU A 347 -14.42 -17.16 27.47
CA LEU A 347 -15.21 -16.45 28.46
C LEU A 347 -15.75 -15.13 27.88
N GLY A 348 -14.92 -14.36 27.17
CA GLY A 348 -15.34 -13.13 26.50
C GLY A 348 -16.43 -13.35 25.45
N TYR A 349 -16.29 -14.40 24.64
CA TYR A 349 -17.30 -14.81 23.66
C TYR A 349 -18.67 -15.04 24.31
N GLN A 350 -18.72 -15.85 25.38
CA GLN A 350 -19.98 -16.18 26.06
C GLN A 350 -20.56 -15.00 26.82
N TYR A 351 -19.72 -14.18 27.46
CA TYR A 351 -20.17 -12.97 28.14
C TYR A 351 -20.87 -12.01 27.17
N ALA A 352 -20.22 -11.70 26.03
CA ALA A 352 -20.78 -10.86 24.99
C ALA A 352 -22.11 -11.41 24.44
N LYS A 353 -22.15 -12.72 24.16
CA LYS A 353 -23.38 -13.41 23.72
C LYS A 353 -24.53 -13.20 24.72
N ARG A 354 -24.26 -13.37 26.01
CA ARG A 354 -25.29 -13.26 27.04
C ARG A 354 -25.80 -11.84 27.27
N LEU A 355 -24.95 -10.84 27.09
CA LEU A 355 -25.40 -9.45 27.07
C LEU A 355 -26.37 -9.19 25.90
N VAL A 356 -26.08 -9.74 24.71
CA VAL A 356 -26.97 -9.66 23.54
C VAL A 356 -28.28 -10.41 23.79
N GLU A 357 -28.24 -11.53 24.53
CA GLU A 357 -29.43 -12.24 25.06
C GLU A 357 -30.14 -11.46 26.20
N ARG A 358 -29.76 -10.20 26.44
CA ARG A 358 -30.38 -9.24 27.38
C ARG A 358 -30.26 -9.63 28.85
N GLN A 359 -29.24 -10.43 29.20
CA GLN A 359 -28.91 -10.68 30.59
C GLN A 359 -28.24 -9.43 31.21
N SER A 360 -28.44 -9.24 32.51
CA SER A 360 -27.68 -8.22 33.24
C SER A 360 -26.18 -8.55 33.25
N CYS A 361 -25.31 -7.57 33.49
CA CYS A 361 -23.87 -7.78 33.54
C CYS A 361 -23.47 -8.87 34.55
N GLY A 362 -24.15 -8.95 35.70
CA GLY A 362 -23.99 -10.02 36.68
C GLY A 362 -24.46 -11.38 36.15
N GLN A 363 -25.68 -11.46 35.63
CA GLN A 363 -26.19 -12.70 35.03
C GLN A 363 -25.27 -13.23 33.93
N ALA A 364 -24.83 -12.36 33.03
CA ALA A 364 -23.99 -12.72 31.91
C ALA A 364 -22.66 -13.34 32.35
N ILE A 365 -21.94 -12.76 33.32
CA ILE A 365 -20.64 -13.29 33.75
C ILE A 365 -20.78 -14.59 34.53
N TYR A 366 -21.77 -14.70 35.41
CA TYR A 366 -21.95 -15.87 36.27
C TYR A 366 -22.54 -17.06 35.50
N ASN A 367 -23.57 -16.85 34.67
CA ASN A 367 -24.11 -17.89 33.79
C ASN A 367 -23.08 -18.32 32.72
N THR A 368 -22.07 -17.49 32.42
CA THR A 368 -20.92 -17.89 31.60
C THR A 368 -19.98 -18.82 32.36
N LYS A 369 -19.63 -18.48 33.61
CA LYS A 369 -18.81 -19.32 34.47
C LYS A 369 -19.43 -20.69 34.69
N GLU A 370 -20.75 -20.76 34.92
CA GLU A 370 -21.51 -22.02 35.05
C GLU A 370 -21.56 -22.82 33.74
N ALA A 371 -21.68 -22.17 32.59
CA ALA A 371 -21.75 -22.89 31.31
C ALA A 371 -20.39 -23.44 30.85
N LEU A 372 -19.27 -22.84 31.26
CA LEU A 372 -17.95 -23.15 30.73
C LEU A 372 -17.09 -24.00 31.66
N SER A 373 -16.32 -24.91 31.10
CA SER A 373 -15.29 -25.67 31.81
C SER A 373 -13.99 -24.87 31.88
N LEU A 374 -13.99 -23.75 32.60
CA LEU A 374 -12.87 -22.82 32.66
C LEU A 374 -11.67 -23.41 33.39
N TRP A 375 -10.47 -22.94 33.04
CA TRP A 375 -9.33 -23.12 33.94
C TRP A 375 -9.59 -22.40 35.25
N LEU A 376 -9.28 -23.07 36.36
CA LEU A 376 -9.55 -22.59 37.72
C LEU A 376 -9.05 -21.15 37.95
N LYS A 377 -7.90 -20.79 37.36
CA LYS A 377 -7.37 -19.42 37.42
C LYS A 377 -8.27 -18.39 36.72
N ASN A 378 -8.69 -18.66 35.48
CA ASN A 378 -9.62 -17.79 34.75
C ASN A 378 -10.97 -17.65 35.47
N TYR A 379 -11.38 -18.73 36.13
CA TYR A 379 -12.60 -18.77 36.92
C TYR A 379 -12.57 -17.74 38.06
N TYR A 380 -11.49 -17.70 38.85
CA TYR A 380 -11.40 -16.81 40.02
C TYR A 380 -11.02 -15.36 39.72
N VAL A 381 -10.30 -15.09 38.62
CA VAL A 381 -9.72 -13.74 38.41
C VAL A 381 -10.64 -12.80 37.64
N MET A 382 -11.56 -13.29 36.81
CA MET A 382 -12.41 -12.43 35.98
C MET A 382 -13.63 -11.91 36.76
N MET A 383 -13.55 -10.67 37.25
CA MET A 383 -14.51 -10.06 38.18
C MET A 383 -15.25 -8.88 37.57
N LEU A 384 -16.50 -8.66 38.01
CA LEU A 384 -17.33 -7.53 37.60
C LEU A 384 -17.14 -6.32 38.52
N TYR A 385 -16.60 -5.25 37.97
CA TYR A 385 -16.66 -3.92 38.56
C TYR A 385 -17.83 -3.15 37.94
N GLY A 386 -18.66 -2.54 38.77
CA GLY A 386 -19.95 -1.95 38.42
C GLY A 386 -21.12 -2.68 39.08
N ASP A 387 -22.32 -2.21 38.78
CA ASP A 387 -23.55 -2.78 39.33
C ASP A 387 -23.96 -4.07 38.57
N PRO A 388 -24.14 -5.20 39.26
CA PRO A 388 -24.46 -6.48 38.63
C PRO A 388 -25.84 -6.51 37.97
N SER A 389 -26.75 -5.59 38.30
CA SER A 389 -28.11 -5.53 37.73
C SER A 389 -28.22 -4.76 36.42
N VAL A 390 -27.15 -4.08 35.96
CA VAL A 390 -27.18 -3.28 34.73
C VAL A 390 -27.42 -4.16 33.51
N VAL A 391 -28.39 -3.78 32.67
CA VAL A 391 -28.68 -4.42 31.37
C VAL A 391 -28.21 -3.48 30.26
N VAL A 392 -27.39 -4.00 29.35
CA VAL A 392 -26.77 -3.23 28.26
C VAL A 392 -27.72 -3.12 27.06
N PHE A 393 -28.20 -4.26 26.56
CA PHE A 393 -29.06 -4.32 25.38
C PHE A 393 -30.54 -4.35 25.78
N GLY A 394 -31.29 -3.36 25.31
CA GLY A 394 -32.74 -3.28 25.46
C GLY A 394 -33.51 -4.17 24.46
N PRO A 395 -34.84 -4.01 24.34
CA PRO A 395 -35.62 -4.65 23.27
C PRO A 395 -35.08 -4.23 21.90
N SER A 396 -35.20 -5.11 20.91
CA SER A 396 -34.77 -4.82 19.54
C SER A 396 -35.53 -3.61 19.00
N PRO A 397 -34.88 -2.70 18.25
CA PRO A 397 -35.56 -1.57 17.61
C PRO A 397 -36.69 -2.02 16.69
N ASP A 398 -37.72 -1.18 16.55
CA ASP A 398 -38.87 -1.48 15.69
C ASP A 398 -38.49 -1.64 14.21
N PHE A 399 -37.40 -1.03 13.75
CA PHE A 399 -36.87 -1.19 12.41
C PHE A 399 -35.40 -1.58 12.47
N THR A 400 -35.04 -2.69 11.82
CA THR A 400 -33.65 -3.16 11.75
C THR A 400 -33.28 -3.55 10.32
N VAL A 401 -31.99 -3.40 10.01
CA VAL A 401 -31.43 -3.73 8.68
C VAL A 401 -30.22 -4.63 8.86
N SER A 402 -30.22 -5.81 8.25
CA SER A 402 -29.10 -6.75 8.26
C SER A 402 -28.67 -7.14 6.84
N PRO A 403 -27.40 -7.49 6.59
CA PRO A 403 -26.26 -7.39 7.51
C PRO A 403 -25.89 -5.92 7.83
N THR A 404 -25.14 -5.73 8.91
CA THR A 404 -24.72 -4.40 9.38
C THR A 404 -23.44 -3.88 8.70
N ASP A 405 -22.69 -4.75 8.02
CA ASP A 405 -21.42 -4.33 7.41
C ASP A 405 -21.56 -3.58 6.09
N MET A 406 -20.45 -2.97 5.72
CA MET A 406 -20.24 -2.38 4.41
C MET A 406 -20.41 -3.39 3.27
N PHE A 407 -20.96 -2.94 2.15
CA PHE A 407 -20.82 -3.64 0.88
C PHE A 407 -19.38 -3.46 0.37
N TYR A 408 -18.54 -4.47 0.56
CA TYR A 408 -17.18 -4.49 0.06
C TYR A 408 -17.06 -5.38 -1.18
N GLN A 409 -16.81 -4.75 -2.32
CA GLN A 409 -16.51 -5.35 -3.61
C GLN A 409 -15.02 -5.18 -3.90
N VAL A 410 -14.33 -6.26 -4.25
CA VAL A 410 -12.90 -6.24 -4.62
C VAL A 410 -12.64 -7.23 -5.74
N GLY A 411 -11.77 -6.86 -6.66
CA GLY A 411 -11.33 -7.72 -7.76
C GLY A 411 -10.22 -7.06 -8.57
N PRO A 412 -9.47 -7.83 -9.38
CA PRO A 412 -8.54 -7.24 -10.32
C PRO A 412 -9.29 -6.41 -11.38
N TYR A 413 -8.61 -5.51 -12.07
CA TYR A 413 -9.14 -4.81 -13.25
C TYR A 413 -9.72 -5.82 -14.24
N LYS A 414 -10.89 -5.49 -14.83
CA LYS A 414 -11.74 -6.41 -15.63
C LYS A 414 -12.32 -7.60 -14.85
N GLY A 415 -12.26 -7.55 -13.53
CA GLY A 415 -12.79 -8.58 -12.65
C GLY A 415 -12.10 -9.93 -12.82
N PRO A 416 -12.68 -10.98 -12.23
CA PRO A 416 -13.95 -11.04 -11.52
C PRO A 416 -13.90 -10.36 -10.15
N PHE A 417 -15.03 -9.86 -9.69
CA PHE A 417 -15.18 -9.28 -8.36
C PHE A 417 -15.74 -10.30 -7.37
N ASN A 418 -15.34 -10.21 -6.10
CA ASN A 418 -15.79 -11.10 -5.02
C ASN A 418 -17.32 -11.13 -4.84
N SER A 419 -18.01 -10.02 -5.14
CA SER A 419 -19.47 -9.94 -5.18
C SER A 419 -19.95 -8.83 -6.12
N MET A 420 -21.02 -9.10 -6.87
CA MET A 420 -21.71 -8.11 -7.71
C MET A 420 -23.04 -7.64 -7.09
N SER A 421 -23.44 -8.23 -5.97
CA SER A 421 -24.67 -7.87 -5.27
C SER A 421 -24.54 -8.05 -3.76
N ARG A 422 -25.37 -7.33 -3.01
CA ARG A 422 -25.53 -7.56 -1.59
C ARG A 422 -26.99 -7.43 -1.20
N SER A 423 -27.53 -8.50 -0.63
CA SER A 423 -28.89 -8.53 -0.11
C SER A 423 -28.93 -7.96 1.30
N TYR A 424 -29.87 -7.06 1.55
CA TYR A 424 -30.20 -6.51 2.86
C TYR A 424 -31.62 -6.92 3.25
N THR A 425 -31.78 -7.43 4.46
CA THR A 425 -33.08 -7.73 5.06
C THR A 425 -33.48 -6.57 5.96
N LEU A 426 -34.57 -5.90 5.61
CA LEU A 426 -35.21 -4.88 6.41
C LEU A 426 -36.33 -5.57 7.19
N GLN A 427 -36.30 -5.47 8.51
CA GLN A 427 -37.24 -6.12 9.41
C GLN A 427 -37.98 -5.05 10.23
N ASN A 428 -39.30 -5.20 10.27
CA ASN A 428 -40.16 -4.47 11.20
C ASN A 428 -40.39 -5.37 12.42
N ASN A 429 -39.87 -5.00 13.59
CA ASN A 429 -40.09 -5.67 14.87
C ASN A 429 -41.25 -5.04 15.66
N GLY A 430 -41.77 -3.90 15.19
CA GLY A 430 -42.85 -3.16 15.81
C GLY A 430 -44.24 -3.73 15.50
N SER A 431 -45.22 -3.18 16.22
CA SER A 431 -46.64 -3.55 16.10
C SER A 431 -47.42 -2.78 15.01
N GLY A 432 -46.84 -1.70 14.47
CA GLY A 432 -47.39 -0.91 13.36
C GLY A 432 -46.60 -1.12 12.06
N PRO A 433 -47.12 -0.70 10.89
CA PRO A 433 -46.38 -0.74 9.64
C PRO A 433 -45.21 0.29 9.64
N VAL A 434 -44.14 -0.03 8.90
CA VAL A 434 -42.97 0.85 8.72
C VAL A 434 -42.83 1.20 7.24
N ASP A 435 -42.89 2.49 6.92
CA ASP A 435 -42.57 3.04 5.60
C ASP A 435 -41.08 3.39 5.56
N TRP A 436 -40.37 2.91 4.55
CA TRP A 436 -38.92 3.05 4.46
C TRP A 436 -38.45 3.52 3.09
N THR A 437 -37.28 4.16 3.06
CA THR A 437 -36.56 4.55 1.84
C THR A 437 -35.13 4.04 1.85
N ALA A 438 -34.52 3.85 0.68
CA ALA A 438 -33.09 3.62 0.55
C ALA A 438 -32.46 4.51 -0.53
N VAL A 439 -31.30 5.07 -0.23
CA VAL A 439 -30.53 5.93 -1.13
C VAL A 439 -29.07 5.49 -1.20
N THR A 440 -28.45 5.65 -2.37
CA THR A 440 -27.03 5.39 -2.58
C THR A 440 -26.32 6.64 -3.09
N THR A 441 -25.12 6.91 -2.58
CA THR A 441 -24.17 7.88 -3.17
C THR A 441 -23.07 7.19 -3.97
N ALA A 442 -22.97 5.85 -3.91
CA ALA A 442 -22.07 5.09 -4.76
C ALA A 442 -22.65 5.01 -6.18
N GLY A 443 -22.06 5.76 -7.12
CA GLY A 443 -22.54 5.85 -8.50
C GLY A 443 -22.45 4.55 -9.31
N TRP A 444 -21.71 3.56 -8.82
CA TRP A 444 -21.58 2.21 -9.38
C TRP A 444 -22.58 1.20 -8.77
N LEU A 445 -23.44 1.65 -7.86
CA LEU A 445 -24.48 0.84 -7.22
C LEU A 445 -25.89 1.31 -7.58
N SER A 446 -26.79 0.34 -7.67
CA SER A 446 -28.24 0.55 -7.74
C SER A 446 -28.95 -0.13 -6.58
N ILE A 447 -30.00 0.49 -6.04
CA ILE A 447 -30.80 -0.06 -4.94
C ILE A 447 -32.28 0.36 -5.09
N PRO A 448 -33.26 -0.48 -4.70
CA PRO A 448 -34.66 -0.08 -4.70
C PRO A 448 -34.92 1.13 -3.78
N PRO A 449 -35.72 2.13 -4.21
CA PRO A 449 -35.79 3.42 -3.53
C PRO A 449 -36.62 3.43 -2.23
N GLY A 450 -37.49 2.44 -1.99
CA GLY A 450 -38.33 2.40 -0.79
C GLY A 450 -39.50 1.41 -0.87
N GLY A 451 -40.27 1.32 0.23
CA GLY A 451 -41.45 0.48 0.34
C GLY A 451 -42.13 0.55 1.72
N THR A 452 -43.08 -0.34 1.97
CA THR A 452 -43.78 -0.47 3.25
C THR A 452 -43.68 -1.92 3.76
N ILE A 453 -43.35 -2.09 5.04
CA ILE A 453 -43.28 -3.38 5.71
C ILE A 453 -44.42 -3.47 6.72
N GLY A 454 -45.28 -4.49 6.60
CA GLY A 454 -46.34 -4.74 7.58
C GLY A 454 -45.79 -5.06 8.97
N PRO A 455 -46.62 -4.99 10.03
CA PRO A 455 -46.21 -5.34 11.40
C PRO A 455 -45.54 -6.71 11.46
N THR A 456 -44.42 -6.84 12.18
CA THR A 456 -43.61 -8.07 12.29
C THR A 456 -43.08 -8.64 10.96
N GLY A 457 -43.26 -7.92 9.84
CA GLY A 457 -42.87 -8.36 8.51
C GLY A 457 -41.42 -8.02 8.16
N SER A 458 -40.95 -8.55 7.03
CA SER A 458 -39.65 -8.21 6.45
C SER A 458 -39.69 -8.11 4.93
N VAL A 459 -38.69 -7.44 4.38
CA VAL A 459 -38.41 -7.39 2.94
C VAL A 459 -36.91 -7.53 2.70
N THR A 460 -36.55 -8.24 1.64
CA THR A 460 -35.16 -8.31 1.17
C THR A 460 -34.98 -7.38 -0.03
N VAL A 461 -33.92 -6.59 -0.01
CA VAL A 461 -33.55 -5.66 -1.08
C VAL A 461 -32.11 -5.91 -1.50
N ASP A 462 -31.87 -5.94 -2.81
CA ASP A 462 -30.54 -6.17 -3.35
C ASP A 462 -29.92 -4.83 -3.79
N ALA A 463 -28.75 -4.51 -3.23
CA ALA A 463 -27.85 -3.53 -3.82
C ALA A 463 -27.07 -4.24 -4.93
N LEU A 464 -27.10 -3.71 -6.16
CA LEU A 464 -26.49 -4.33 -7.34
C LEU A 464 -25.44 -3.41 -7.95
N SER A 465 -24.26 -3.94 -8.20
CA SER A 465 -23.22 -3.27 -8.97
C SER A 465 -23.51 -3.36 -10.45
N GLY A 466 -23.38 -2.24 -11.18
CA GLY A 466 -23.53 -2.22 -12.62
C GLY A 466 -22.34 -2.86 -13.35
N THR A 467 -22.45 -3.06 -14.67
CA THR A 467 -21.38 -3.66 -15.49
C THR A 467 -20.22 -2.69 -15.76
N GLU A 468 -20.42 -1.39 -15.53
CA GLU A 468 -19.41 -0.36 -15.67
C GLU A 468 -18.20 -0.56 -14.74
N VAL A 469 -18.36 -1.31 -13.64
CA VAL A 469 -17.26 -1.60 -12.70
C VAL A 469 -16.11 -2.37 -13.35
N TYR A 470 -16.36 -3.12 -14.43
CA TYR A 470 -15.33 -3.83 -15.18
C TYR A 470 -14.42 -2.89 -15.99
N ASP A 471 -14.90 -1.67 -16.26
CA ASP A 471 -14.20 -0.67 -17.06
C ASP A 471 -13.64 0.50 -16.23
N LEU A 472 -14.02 0.59 -14.95
CA LEU A 472 -13.48 1.57 -14.04
C LEU A 472 -11.96 1.39 -13.87
N PRO A 473 -11.18 2.49 -13.83
CA PRO A 473 -9.75 2.46 -13.58
C PRO A 473 -9.37 1.71 -12.29
N VAL A 474 -8.12 1.24 -12.21
CA VAL A 474 -7.54 0.72 -10.98
C VAL A 474 -7.63 1.80 -9.91
N GLY A 475 -8.08 1.42 -8.72
CA GLY A 475 -8.30 2.36 -7.62
C GLY A 475 -9.41 1.93 -6.68
N ARG A 476 -9.67 2.78 -5.70
CA ARG A 476 -10.69 2.57 -4.67
C ARG A 476 -11.81 3.58 -4.82
N TYR A 477 -13.03 3.07 -4.96
CA TYR A 477 -14.27 3.82 -5.13
C TYR A 477 -15.19 3.49 -3.97
N CYS A 478 -15.97 4.45 -3.50
CA CYS A 478 -16.89 4.19 -2.40
C CYS A 478 -18.01 5.22 -2.35
N GLY A 479 -18.99 4.90 -1.53
CA GLY A 479 -20.16 5.73 -1.25
C GLY A 479 -20.89 5.18 -0.04
N GLY A 480 -22.03 5.78 0.26
CA GLY A 480 -22.94 5.34 1.30
C GLY A 480 -24.21 4.72 0.72
N LEU A 481 -24.76 3.75 1.44
CA LEU A 481 -26.10 3.21 1.29
C LEU A 481 -26.85 3.53 2.59
N THR A 482 -27.91 4.32 2.54
CA THR A 482 -28.68 4.68 3.74
C THR A 482 -30.09 4.15 3.62
N PHE A 483 -30.52 3.36 4.61
CA PHE A 483 -31.91 2.93 4.78
C PHE A 483 -32.55 3.78 5.87
N THR A 484 -33.74 4.32 5.62
CA THR A 484 -34.41 5.24 6.54
C THR A 484 -35.81 4.77 6.85
N ASP A 485 -36.17 4.67 8.13
CA ASP A 485 -37.58 4.67 8.57
C ASP A 485 -38.12 6.09 8.44
N THR A 486 -39.04 6.29 7.51
CA THR A 486 -39.56 7.62 7.17
C THR A 486 -40.45 8.23 8.24
N ALA A 487 -41.03 7.43 9.13
CA ALA A 487 -41.90 7.93 10.19
C ALA A 487 -41.09 8.47 11.37
N LEU A 488 -40.00 7.79 11.73
CA LEU A 488 -39.14 8.16 12.86
C LEU A 488 -37.90 8.96 12.43
N GLY A 489 -37.58 9.01 11.14
CA GLY A 489 -36.37 9.64 10.61
C GLY A 489 -35.08 8.92 11.02
N ARG A 490 -35.17 7.64 11.43
CA ARG A 490 -34.01 6.87 11.88
C ARG A 490 -33.27 6.29 10.67
N GLU A 491 -31.97 6.57 10.59
CA GLU A 491 -31.11 6.15 9.50
C GLU A 491 -30.26 4.93 9.90
N HIS A 492 -30.08 4.02 8.94
CA HIS A 492 -29.19 2.86 9.04
C HIS A 492 -28.19 2.92 7.87
N PRO A 493 -27.07 3.65 8.01
CA PRO A 493 -26.08 3.78 6.96
C PRO A 493 -25.22 2.51 6.82
N ARG A 494 -24.79 2.21 5.60
CA ARG A 494 -23.77 1.21 5.26
C ARG A 494 -22.77 1.89 4.34
N GLN A 495 -21.49 1.59 4.52
CA GLN A 495 -20.50 1.94 3.52
C GLN A 495 -20.62 1.00 2.32
N ALA A 496 -20.29 1.49 1.15
CA ALA A 496 -20.11 0.72 -0.06
C ALA A 496 -18.71 1.03 -0.59
N VAL A 497 -17.88 0.00 -0.77
CA VAL A 497 -16.49 0.11 -1.23
C VAL A 497 -16.31 -0.83 -2.39
N LEU A 498 -15.76 -0.32 -3.49
CA LEU A 498 -15.29 -1.05 -4.65
C LEU A 498 -13.79 -0.82 -4.78
N GLU A 499 -13.01 -1.88 -4.69
CA GLU A 499 -11.55 -1.85 -4.86
C GLU A 499 -11.18 -2.61 -6.13
N ILE A 500 -10.62 -1.88 -7.09
CA ILE A 500 -10.13 -2.42 -8.36
C ILE A 500 -8.62 -2.51 -8.26
N LYS A 501 -8.13 -3.74 -8.08
CA LYS A 501 -6.69 -4.03 -7.98
C LYS A 501 -6.05 -4.11 -9.37
N PRO A 502 -4.75 -3.78 -9.51
CA PRO A 502 -4.04 -4.03 -10.76
C PRO A 502 -4.09 -5.52 -11.16
N ARG A 503 -4.20 -5.80 -12.47
CA ARG A 503 -3.86 -7.12 -13.03
C ARG A 503 -2.33 -7.21 -13.09
N GLN A 504 -1.74 -8.03 -12.23
CA GLN A 504 -0.28 -8.13 -12.11
C GLN A 504 0.21 -9.58 -12.10
N MET A 505 1.45 -9.74 -12.58
CA MET A 505 2.25 -10.93 -12.34
C MET A 505 2.82 -10.83 -10.92
N VAL A 506 2.40 -11.75 -10.06
CA VAL A 506 2.78 -11.77 -8.65
C VAL A 506 4.18 -12.33 -8.47
N ALA A 507 4.52 -13.41 -9.18
CA ALA A 507 5.84 -14.03 -9.10
C ALA A 507 6.16 -14.76 -10.41
N TYR A 508 7.45 -14.83 -10.74
CA TYR A 508 7.93 -15.51 -11.94
C TYR A 508 9.31 -16.14 -11.74
N TRP A 509 9.37 -17.46 -11.68
CA TRP A 509 10.61 -18.22 -11.67
C TRP A 509 10.86 -18.84 -13.05
N LYS A 510 11.82 -18.25 -13.76
CA LYS A 510 12.33 -18.80 -15.04
C LYS A 510 13.03 -20.14 -14.83
N LEU A 511 13.75 -20.31 -13.72
CA LEU A 511 14.58 -21.49 -13.44
C LEU A 511 15.76 -21.65 -14.42
N ASP A 512 16.21 -20.52 -14.98
CA ASP A 512 17.28 -20.43 -15.97
C ASP A 512 18.69 -20.41 -15.37
N GLU A 513 18.81 -20.30 -14.05
CA GLU A 513 20.10 -20.17 -13.37
C GLU A 513 21.03 -21.35 -13.66
N THR A 514 22.31 -21.04 -13.85
CA THR A 514 23.33 -22.06 -14.15
C THR A 514 24.05 -22.59 -12.91
N SER A 515 23.90 -21.93 -11.77
CA SER A 515 24.63 -22.26 -10.53
C SER A 515 23.93 -21.73 -9.27
N GLY A 516 24.20 -22.34 -8.13
CA GLY A 516 23.69 -21.87 -6.83
C GLY A 516 22.36 -22.48 -6.39
N ARG A 517 21.75 -21.91 -5.35
CA ARG A 517 20.57 -22.46 -4.64
C ARG A 517 19.40 -21.49 -4.54
N THR A 518 19.39 -20.45 -5.36
CA THR A 518 18.35 -19.43 -5.36
C THR A 518 17.71 -19.38 -6.73
N ALA A 519 16.43 -19.71 -6.81
CA ALA A 519 15.60 -19.47 -7.98
C ALA A 519 15.15 -18.00 -7.95
N SER A 520 15.57 -17.22 -8.94
CA SER A 520 15.33 -15.78 -8.95
C SER A 520 13.90 -15.48 -9.39
N ASP A 521 13.23 -14.58 -8.66
CA ASP A 521 11.94 -14.05 -9.09
C ASP A 521 12.17 -12.91 -10.09
N SER A 522 11.70 -13.10 -11.31
CA SER A 522 11.80 -12.17 -12.44
C SER A 522 10.58 -11.24 -12.56
N SER A 523 9.61 -11.32 -11.66
CA SER A 523 8.41 -10.46 -11.68
C SER A 523 8.69 -9.01 -11.27
N GLY A 524 9.79 -8.79 -10.53
CA GLY A 524 10.10 -7.52 -9.87
C GLY A 524 9.75 -7.47 -8.37
N ASN A 525 9.02 -8.46 -7.84
CA ASN A 525 8.55 -8.46 -6.46
C ASN A 525 9.53 -9.11 -5.45
N GLY A 526 10.63 -9.71 -5.92
CA GLY A 526 11.71 -10.23 -5.08
C GLY A 526 11.35 -11.49 -4.30
N TYR A 527 10.35 -12.26 -4.75
CA TYR A 527 9.92 -13.52 -4.12
C TYR A 527 10.82 -14.70 -4.50
N HIS A 528 12.13 -14.57 -4.28
CA HIS A 528 13.11 -15.59 -4.62
C HIS A 528 12.81 -16.93 -3.90
N GLY A 529 13.00 -18.05 -4.62
CA GLY A 529 12.84 -19.40 -4.09
C GLY A 529 14.17 -19.98 -3.61
N ALA A 530 14.20 -20.59 -2.42
CA ALA A 530 15.35 -21.35 -1.93
C ALA A 530 15.25 -22.82 -2.36
N LEU A 531 16.31 -23.36 -2.97
CA LEU A 531 16.43 -24.79 -3.25
C LEU A 531 16.87 -25.52 -1.96
N GLU A 532 16.01 -26.38 -1.43
CA GLU A 532 16.22 -27.13 -0.19
C GLU A 532 16.50 -28.63 -0.45
N GLY A 533 16.96 -29.39 0.56
CA GLY A 533 17.20 -30.82 0.38
C GLY A 533 18.54 -31.20 -0.25
N GLY A 534 19.38 -30.22 -0.55
CA GLY A 534 20.79 -30.40 -0.95
C GLY A 534 21.06 -30.25 -2.45
N PHE A 535 20.03 -30.20 -3.29
CA PHE A 535 20.15 -29.92 -4.73
C PHE A 535 20.38 -28.42 -5.03
N ALA A 536 20.98 -28.17 -6.18
CA ALA A 536 21.41 -26.86 -6.66
C ALA A 536 21.35 -26.84 -8.20
N PHE A 537 21.29 -25.66 -8.80
CA PHE A 537 21.28 -25.48 -10.26
C PHE A 537 22.48 -26.16 -10.93
N ASP A 538 23.66 -26.15 -10.30
CA ASP A 538 24.87 -26.82 -10.80
C ASP A 538 24.71 -28.33 -11.02
N THR A 539 23.73 -28.94 -10.37
CA THR A 539 23.48 -30.39 -10.39
C THR A 539 22.15 -30.79 -11.02
N ALA A 540 21.20 -29.87 -11.07
CA ALA A 540 19.81 -30.16 -11.43
C ALA A 540 19.33 -29.38 -12.67
N ALA A 541 20.09 -28.41 -13.16
CA ALA A 541 19.74 -27.67 -14.38
C ALA A 541 19.82 -28.59 -15.62
N VAL A 542 18.75 -28.58 -16.42
CA VAL A 542 18.62 -29.30 -17.69
C VAL A 542 18.01 -28.36 -18.73
N LEU A 543 17.99 -28.72 -20.02
CA LEU A 543 17.35 -27.88 -21.04
C LEU A 543 15.82 -27.93 -20.91
N GLY A 544 15.21 -26.76 -20.82
CA GLY A 544 13.76 -26.53 -20.79
C GLY A 544 13.19 -26.11 -22.15
N PRO A 545 11.86 -25.87 -22.24
CA PRO A 545 11.25 -25.22 -23.38
C PRO A 545 11.80 -23.81 -23.63
N PHE A 546 12.21 -23.11 -22.57
CA PHE A 546 12.84 -21.79 -22.63
C PHE A 546 14.11 -21.77 -21.79
N GLY A 547 15.28 -21.97 -22.41
CA GLY A 547 16.55 -21.94 -21.68
C GLY A 547 16.77 -23.18 -20.79
N ASN A 548 17.14 -22.98 -19.53
CA ASN A 548 17.31 -24.04 -18.55
C ASN A 548 16.03 -24.26 -17.73
N ALA A 549 15.91 -25.46 -17.18
CA ALA A 549 14.82 -25.92 -16.33
C ALA A 549 15.39 -26.73 -15.16
N LEU A 550 14.58 -26.98 -14.13
CA LEU A 550 15.04 -27.69 -12.93
C LEU A 550 14.51 -29.14 -12.87
N TYR A 551 15.42 -30.10 -12.72
CA TYR A 551 15.10 -31.52 -12.60
C TYR A 551 14.97 -31.96 -11.13
N PHE A 552 13.75 -32.32 -10.74
CA PHE A 552 13.41 -32.87 -9.43
C PHE A 552 13.50 -34.40 -9.49
N SER A 553 14.50 -34.97 -8.81
CA SER A 553 14.87 -36.39 -8.93
C SER A 553 15.08 -37.11 -7.60
N HIS A 554 15.05 -36.37 -6.49
CA HIS A 554 15.20 -36.92 -5.15
C HIS A 554 14.03 -36.49 -4.24
N PRO A 555 13.68 -37.30 -3.21
CA PRO A 555 12.54 -37.02 -2.32
C PRO A 555 12.58 -35.71 -1.52
N ASN A 556 13.75 -35.06 -1.45
CA ASN A 556 13.95 -33.83 -0.70
C ASN A 556 14.03 -32.59 -1.61
N ASP A 557 14.03 -32.76 -2.93
CA ASP A 557 14.14 -31.65 -3.87
C ASP A 557 12.87 -30.79 -3.80
N VAL A 558 13.02 -29.52 -3.45
CA VAL A 558 11.93 -28.54 -3.39
C VAL A 558 12.47 -27.13 -3.53
N VAL A 559 11.76 -26.28 -4.27
CA VAL A 559 11.98 -24.83 -4.23
C VAL A 559 10.95 -24.24 -3.29
N ASN A 560 11.39 -23.60 -2.21
CA ASN A 560 10.54 -22.99 -1.19
C ASN A 560 10.67 -21.47 -1.24
N THR A 561 9.56 -20.77 -1.48
CA THR A 561 9.53 -19.30 -1.56
C THR A 561 9.49 -18.63 -0.19
N GLY A 562 9.11 -19.38 0.86
CA GLY A 562 8.86 -18.82 2.19
C GLY A 562 7.60 -17.96 2.28
N LYS A 563 6.77 -17.87 1.21
CA LYS A 563 5.58 -17.00 1.15
C LYS A 563 4.28 -17.79 1.18
N THR A 564 3.32 -17.33 1.97
CA THR A 564 1.96 -17.88 2.08
C THR A 564 0.98 -17.21 1.11
N ALA A 565 -0.27 -17.70 1.05
CA ALA A 565 -1.26 -17.19 0.10
C ALA A 565 -1.60 -15.70 0.35
N SER A 566 -1.74 -15.27 1.61
CA SER A 566 -2.01 -13.86 1.93
C SER A 566 -0.81 -12.96 1.69
N GLU A 567 0.43 -13.47 1.86
CA GLU A 567 1.64 -12.69 1.54
C GLU A 567 1.79 -12.44 0.04
N PHE A 568 1.14 -13.26 -0.80
CA PHE A 568 0.97 -13.02 -2.22
C PHE A 568 -0.32 -12.26 -2.58
N ASP A 569 -1.17 -11.93 -1.60
CA ASP A 569 -2.51 -11.36 -1.81
C ASP A 569 -3.44 -12.28 -2.65
N LEU A 570 -3.28 -13.60 -2.50
CA LEU A 570 -4.02 -14.64 -3.23
C LEU A 570 -4.89 -15.54 -2.31
N ALA A 571 -4.97 -15.20 -1.03
CA ALA A 571 -5.77 -15.94 -0.05
C ALA A 571 -7.27 -15.83 -0.30
N ASN A 572 -8.03 -16.63 0.45
CA ASN A 572 -9.47 -16.74 0.42
C ASN A 572 -9.99 -17.06 -0.99
N ASN A 573 -11.03 -16.36 -1.41
CA ASN A 573 -11.68 -16.53 -2.70
C ASN A 573 -11.06 -15.67 -3.82
N ALA A 574 -9.87 -15.08 -3.60
CA ALA A 574 -9.23 -14.22 -4.59
C ALA A 574 -9.01 -14.96 -5.91
N ALA A 575 -9.20 -14.27 -7.04
CA ALA A 575 -8.86 -14.81 -8.34
C ALA A 575 -7.34 -15.02 -8.46
N LYS A 576 -6.93 -16.06 -9.18
CA LYS A 576 -5.52 -16.45 -9.27
C LYS A 576 -5.28 -17.37 -10.45
N SER A 577 -4.12 -17.24 -11.08
CA SER A 577 -3.65 -18.19 -12.10
C SER A 577 -2.21 -18.61 -11.84
N ILE A 578 -1.91 -19.89 -12.09
CA ILE A 578 -0.55 -20.42 -12.03
C ILE A 578 -0.25 -21.14 -13.33
N THR A 579 0.86 -20.77 -13.98
CA THR A 579 1.35 -21.46 -15.18
C THR A 579 2.68 -22.15 -14.90
N ALA A 580 2.92 -23.28 -15.56
CA ALA A 580 4.21 -23.98 -15.54
C ALA A 580 4.36 -24.88 -16.77
N TRP A 581 5.58 -24.96 -17.29
CA TRP A 581 5.99 -26.05 -18.16
C TRP A 581 6.41 -27.24 -17.31
N VAL A 582 5.88 -28.42 -17.62
CA VAL A 582 6.10 -29.64 -16.84
C VAL A 582 6.45 -30.81 -17.75
N HIS A 583 7.53 -31.52 -17.43
CA HIS A 583 7.93 -32.76 -18.07
C HIS A 583 7.94 -33.90 -17.04
N THR A 584 6.85 -34.67 -17.00
CA THR A 584 6.64 -35.70 -15.97
C THR A 584 7.38 -36.99 -16.33
N ARG A 585 8.20 -37.51 -15.39
CA ARG A 585 8.90 -38.81 -15.55
C ARG A 585 8.17 -39.93 -14.82
N SER A 586 7.63 -39.65 -13.64
CA SER A 586 6.88 -40.64 -12.86
C SER A 586 5.61 -40.04 -12.25
N PHE A 587 4.57 -40.88 -12.17
CA PHE A 587 3.27 -40.56 -11.60
C PHE A 587 3.20 -41.15 -10.19
N ASN A 588 3.52 -40.33 -9.19
CA ASN A 588 3.84 -40.78 -7.83
C ASN A 588 3.07 -40.00 -6.73
N ASN A 589 1.95 -39.34 -7.10
CA ASN A 589 1.22 -38.39 -6.25
C ASN A 589 1.98 -37.08 -5.92
N GLY A 590 3.15 -36.85 -6.52
CA GLY A 590 3.99 -35.66 -6.34
C GLY A 590 3.38 -34.38 -6.90
N GLY A 591 3.63 -33.27 -6.20
CA GLY A 591 3.09 -31.94 -6.53
C GLY A 591 3.98 -31.12 -7.45
N ILE A 592 3.39 -30.49 -8.46
CA ILE A 592 4.07 -29.47 -9.28
C ILE A 592 4.28 -28.22 -8.43
N TYR A 593 3.25 -27.83 -7.70
CA TYR A 593 3.32 -26.79 -6.67
C TYR A 593 2.27 -27.03 -5.58
N GLU A 594 2.49 -26.41 -4.42
CA GLU A 594 1.52 -26.37 -3.33
C GLU A 594 1.33 -24.98 -2.71
N MET A 595 0.12 -24.69 -2.24
CA MET A 595 -0.23 -23.51 -1.44
C MET A 595 -1.48 -23.79 -0.60
N GLY A 596 -1.59 -23.18 0.57
CA GLY A 596 -2.83 -23.21 1.35
C GLY A 596 -2.79 -24.15 2.56
N ARG A 597 -3.92 -24.82 2.84
CA ARG A 597 -4.09 -25.74 3.97
C ARG A 597 -4.87 -27.00 3.59
N HIS A 598 -4.53 -28.11 4.25
CA HIS A 598 -5.28 -29.37 4.23
C HIS A 598 -6.62 -29.27 4.98
N SER A 599 -7.54 -28.48 4.44
CA SER A 599 -8.90 -28.30 4.94
C SER A 599 -9.80 -28.04 3.76
N ASN A 600 -11.07 -28.44 3.86
CA ASN A 600 -11.95 -28.54 2.69
C ASN A 600 -12.01 -27.21 1.91
N GLY A 601 -11.60 -27.22 0.64
CA GLY A 601 -11.59 -26.03 -0.22
C GLY A 601 -10.52 -24.99 0.11
N GLN A 602 -9.51 -25.32 0.94
CA GLN A 602 -8.48 -24.38 1.39
C GLN A 602 -7.06 -24.67 0.84
N ASP A 603 -6.87 -25.80 0.16
CA ASP A 603 -5.64 -26.11 -0.59
C ASP A 603 -5.74 -25.49 -2.00
N PHE A 604 -4.61 -25.20 -2.64
CA PHE A 604 -4.51 -24.77 -4.02
C PHE A 604 -3.24 -25.35 -4.66
N SER A 605 -3.34 -26.60 -5.15
CA SER A 605 -2.19 -27.36 -5.64
C SER A 605 -2.49 -28.11 -6.95
N LEU A 606 -1.48 -28.33 -7.78
CA LEU A 606 -1.54 -29.23 -8.93
C LEU A 606 -0.58 -30.40 -8.71
N ARG A 607 -1.05 -31.63 -8.85
CA ARG A 607 -0.23 -32.82 -8.61
C ARG A 607 -0.56 -33.98 -9.53
N THR A 608 0.39 -34.90 -9.64
CA THR A 608 0.18 -36.18 -10.33
C THR A 608 -0.72 -37.11 -9.51
N ARG A 609 -1.30 -38.11 -10.16
CA ARG A 609 -1.88 -39.31 -9.53
C ARG A 609 -0.89 -40.47 -9.64
N THR A 610 -1.27 -41.66 -9.16
CA THR A 610 -0.43 -42.87 -9.29
C THR A 610 -0.62 -43.59 -10.62
N THR A 611 -1.62 -43.21 -11.41
CA THR A 611 -1.84 -43.74 -12.76
C THR A 611 -1.12 -42.86 -13.76
N ASP A 612 -0.43 -43.47 -14.72
CA ASP A 612 0.18 -42.75 -15.85
C ASP A 612 -0.83 -41.78 -16.47
N ASN A 613 -0.39 -40.53 -16.70
CA ASN A 613 -1.20 -39.43 -17.25
C ASN A 613 -2.37 -38.97 -16.37
N GLY A 614 -2.49 -39.46 -15.14
CA GLY A 614 -3.50 -39.00 -14.18
C GLY A 614 -3.02 -37.80 -13.39
N TRP A 615 -3.89 -36.79 -13.26
CA TRP A 615 -3.63 -35.53 -12.59
C TRP A 615 -4.73 -35.19 -11.60
N ARG A 616 -4.40 -34.32 -10.63
CA ARG A 616 -5.34 -33.75 -9.68
C ARG A 616 -5.08 -32.29 -9.45
N VAL A 617 -6.15 -31.51 -9.58
CA VAL A 617 -6.28 -30.22 -8.91
C VAL A 617 -6.71 -30.50 -7.47
N GLN A 618 -5.82 -30.20 -6.53
CA GLN A 618 -5.96 -30.54 -5.13
C GLN A 618 -6.41 -29.31 -4.36
N TYR A 619 -7.66 -29.35 -3.90
CA TYR A 619 -8.29 -28.31 -3.08
C TYR A 619 -8.62 -28.79 -1.66
N TRP A 620 -8.40 -30.09 -1.43
CA TRP A 620 -8.65 -30.82 -0.21
C TRP A 620 -10.14 -31.05 0.04
N GLY A 621 -10.49 -32.30 0.33
CA GLY A 621 -11.87 -32.78 0.44
C GLY A 621 -12.37 -33.37 -0.89
N GLY A 622 -12.94 -34.57 -0.83
CA GLY A 622 -13.34 -35.32 -2.03
C GLY A 622 -14.40 -34.64 -2.90
N ALA A 623 -15.16 -33.67 -2.36
CA ALA A 623 -16.11 -32.86 -3.12
C ALA A 623 -15.46 -31.67 -3.85
N TYR A 624 -14.24 -31.28 -3.47
CA TYR A 624 -13.52 -30.15 -4.05
C TYR A 624 -12.48 -30.60 -5.08
N ASP A 625 -11.74 -31.69 -4.80
CA ASP A 625 -10.70 -32.20 -5.69
C ASP A 625 -11.23 -32.49 -7.11
N ILE A 626 -10.41 -32.22 -8.13
CA ILE A 626 -10.73 -32.49 -9.54
C ILE A 626 -9.66 -33.39 -10.13
N ASP A 627 -10.03 -34.63 -10.45
CA ASP A 627 -9.17 -35.55 -11.18
C ASP A 627 -9.40 -35.40 -12.68
N PHE A 628 -8.31 -35.37 -13.45
CA PHE A 628 -8.35 -35.35 -14.93
C PHE A 628 -7.19 -36.16 -15.50
N SER A 629 -7.26 -36.49 -16.79
CA SER A 629 -6.21 -37.23 -17.49
C SER A 629 -5.73 -36.47 -18.71
N TYR A 630 -4.42 -36.40 -18.91
CA TYR A 630 -3.81 -35.76 -20.07
C TYR A 630 -2.47 -36.41 -20.43
N THR A 631 -2.25 -36.69 -21.71
CA THR A 631 -1.03 -37.36 -22.20
C THR A 631 0.20 -36.48 -21.96
N SER A 632 1.00 -36.85 -20.95
CA SER A 632 2.04 -35.98 -20.36
C SER A 632 3.29 -36.74 -19.92
N LYS A 633 3.26 -38.07 -19.85
CA LYS A 633 4.44 -38.88 -19.54
C LYS A 633 5.52 -38.68 -20.60
N ASP A 634 6.73 -38.40 -20.13
CA ASP A 634 7.94 -38.26 -20.95
C ASP A 634 7.84 -37.22 -22.09
N ARG A 635 7.04 -36.16 -21.90
CA ARG A 635 6.97 -34.99 -22.78
C ARG A 635 6.72 -33.70 -21.99
N TRP A 636 7.06 -32.57 -22.58
CA TRP A 636 6.67 -31.26 -22.08
C TRP A 636 5.16 -31.01 -22.27
N VAL A 637 4.52 -30.47 -21.24
CA VAL A 637 3.16 -29.96 -21.25
C VAL A 637 3.14 -28.61 -20.56
N HIS A 638 2.50 -27.62 -21.17
CA HIS A 638 2.23 -26.35 -20.49
C HIS A 638 0.89 -26.43 -19.77
N PHE A 639 0.91 -26.26 -18.44
CA PHE A 639 -0.30 -26.18 -17.64
C PHE A 639 -0.59 -24.73 -17.26
N ALA A 640 -1.84 -24.30 -17.44
CA ALA A 640 -2.38 -23.09 -16.82
C ALA A 640 -3.54 -23.47 -15.91
N HIS A 641 -3.37 -23.27 -14.61
CA HIS A 641 -4.39 -23.46 -13.59
C HIS A 641 -5.00 -22.10 -13.26
N VAL A 642 -6.25 -21.88 -13.66
CA VAL A 642 -6.94 -20.60 -13.60
C VAL A 642 -8.13 -20.71 -12.65
N TYR A 643 -8.22 -19.80 -11.69
CA TYR A 643 -9.35 -19.65 -10.78
C TYR A 643 -9.91 -18.24 -10.84
N ASP A 644 -11.20 -18.12 -11.17
CA ASP A 644 -11.90 -16.85 -11.34
C ASP A 644 -12.79 -16.48 -10.12
N GLY A 645 -12.50 -17.04 -8.94
CA GLY A 645 -13.33 -16.80 -7.74
C GLY A 645 -14.64 -17.61 -7.72
N ALA A 646 -14.99 -18.32 -8.80
CA ALA A 646 -16.18 -19.17 -8.85
C ALA A 646 -15.96 -20.49 -9.59
N ARG A 647 -14.98 -20.56 -10.49
CA ARG A 647 -14.70 -21.71 -11.35
C ARG A 647 -13.20 -21.96 -11.44
N ALA A 648 -12.85 -23.24 -11.40
CA ALA A 648 -11.52 -23.74 -11.66
C ALA A 648 -11.42 -24.23 -13.11
N ARG A 649 -10.44 -23.71 -13.85
CA ARG A 649 -10.10 -24.15 -15.20
C ARG A 649 -8.66 -24.63 -15.27
N ILE A 650 -8.43 -25.71 -16.02
CA ILE A 650 -7.09 -26.16 -16.36
C ILE A 650 -6.97 -26.17 -17.88
N TYR A 651 -5.96 -25.48 -18.40
CA TYR A 651 -5.51 -25.63 -19.78
C TYR A 651 -4.24 -26.49 -19.81
N ALA A 652 -4.20 -27.49 -20.69
CA ALA A 652 -3.02 -28.30 -20.98
C ALA A 652 -2.68 -28.13 -22.47
N ASP A 653 -1.50 -27.61 -22.79
CA ASP A 653 -1.09 -27.22 -24.15
C ASP A 653 -2.16 -26.36 -24.87
N SER A 654 -2.70 -25.35 -24.19
CA SER A 654 -3.83 -24.49 -24.59
C SER A 654 -5.21 -25.15 -24.71
N GLN A 655 -5.31 -26.47 -24.52
CA GLN A 655 -6.60 -27.16 -24.51
C GLN A 655 -7.26 -27.09 -23.13
N LEU A 656 -8.50 -26.61 -23.06
CA LEU A 656 -9.30 -26.62 -21.83
C LEU A 656 -9.66 -28.06 -21.44
N VAL A 657 -9.08 -28.58 -20.36
CA VAL A 657 -9.29 -29.96 -19.87
C VAL A 657 -10.13 -30.05 -18.60
N VAL A 658 -10.26 -28.94 -17.86
CA VAL A 658 -11.13 -28.80 -16.68
C VAL A 658 -11.86 -27.48 -16.75
N ASP A 659 -13.15 -27.46 -16.45
CA ASP A 659 -13.96 -26.25 -16.23
C ASP A 659 -15.12 -26.55 -15.26
N GLU A 660 -14.84 -26.40 -13.97
CA GLU A 660 -15.72 -26.85 -12.89
C GLU A 660 -16.03 -25.72 -11.90
N PRO A 661 -17.28 -25.55 -11.44
CA PRO A 661 -17.60 -24.59 -10.39
C PRO A 661 -16.97 -25.00 -9.06
N ARG A 662 -16.28 -24.05 -8.41
CA ARG A 662 -15.60 -24.26 -7.13
C ARG A 662 -15.65 -22.98 -6.29
N ALA A 663 -16.10 -23.11 -5.05
CA ALA A 663 -15.98 -22.06 -4.03
C ALA A 663 -14.74 -22.37 -3.19
N LEU A 664 -13.71 -21.53 -3.26
CA LEU A 664 -12.44 -21.77 -2.57
C LEU A 664 -12.25 -20.73 -1.45
N ASN A 665 -11.51 -21.13 -0.43
CA ASN A 665 -11.07 -20.26 0.65
C ASN A 665 -9.63 -20.62 1.01
N THR A 666 -8.68 -20.27 0.15
CA THR A 666 -7.26 -20.63 0.33
C THR A 666 -6.67 -19.92 1.54
N THR A 667 -6.22 -20.65 2.57
CA THR A 667 -5.75 -20.03 3.85
C THR A 667 -4.25 -20.17 4.07
N ASP A 668 -3.69 -19.38 4.99
CA ASP A 668 -2.26 -19.42 5.29
C ASP A 668 -1.90 -20.56 6.24
N ARG A 669 -1.13 -21.52 5.73
CA ARG A 669 -0.41 -22.51 6.57
C ARG A 669 0.83 -23.05 5.89
N LYS A 670 0.73 -23.37 4.61
CA LYS A 670 1.86 -23.82 3.79
C LYS A 670 2.38 -22.65 2.97
N THR A 671 3.70 -22.54 2.90
CA THR A 671 4.36 -21.64 1.95
C THR A 671 4.26 -22.22 0.54
N PHE A 672 4.31 -21.36 -0.46
CA PHE A 672 4.32 -21.75 -1.86
C PHE A 672 5.61 -22.48 -2.18
N LYS A 673 5.46 -23.71 -2.68
CA LYS A 673 6.59 -24.57 -3.04
C LYS A 673 6.41 -25.12 -4.43
N ILE A 674 7.53 -25.34 -5.12
CA ILE A 674 7.59 -25.95 -6.46
C ILE A 674 8.28 -27.30 -6.33
N GLY A 675 7.74 -28.31 -7.02
CA GLY A 675 8.23 -29.69 -7.04
C GLY A 675 7.77 -30.56 -5.86
N ARG A 676 6.81 -30.09 -5.06
CA ARG A 676 6.31 -30.83 -3.89
C ARG A 676 4.85 -30.55 -3.57
N TRP A 677 4.17 -31.55 -3.01
CA TRP A 677 2.91 -31.41 -2.27
C TRP A 677 3.00 -32.24 -0.98
N ASP A 678 2.94 -31.58 0.17
CA ASP A 678 3.17 -32.16 1.50
C ASP A 678 4.47 -32.99 1.62
N ASP A 679 4.39 -34.29 1.83
CA ASP A 679 5.51 -35.22 1.85
C ASP A 679 5.75 -35.93 0.50
N HIS A 680 4.97 -35.61 -0.54
CA HIS A 680 5.06 -36.21 -1.86
C HIS A 680 5.87 -35.32 -2.83
N HIS A 681 7.09 -35.76 -3.14
CA HIS A 681 7.96 -35.11 -4.13
C HIS A 681 7.49 -35.39 -5.56
N PHE A 682 7.65 -34.40 -6.43
CA PHE A 682 7.51 -34.60 -7.87
C PHE A 682 8.76 -35.23 -8.47
N GLU A 683 8.58 -36.12 -9.44
CA GLU A 683 9.65 -36.77 -10.20
C GLU A 683 9.55 -36.37 -11.67
N GLY A 684 10.32 -35.36 -12.05
CA GLY A 684 10.23 -34.74 -13.37
C GLY A 684 10.92 -33.37 -13.44
N ILE A 685 10.73 -32.67 -14.56
CA ILE A 685 11.36 -31.38 -14.83
C ILE A 685 10.28 -30.30 -14.83
N ILE A 686 10.54 -29.14 -14.23
CA ILE A 686 9.65 -27.98 -14.21
C ILE A 686 10.41 -26.76 -14.73
N ASP A 687 9.70 -25.93 -15.50
CA ASP A 687 10.21 -24.69 -16.11
C ASP A 687 9.12 -23.59 -16.12
N ASP A 688 9.52 -22.32 -16.24
CA ASP A 688 8.68 -21.13 -16.43
C ASP A 688 7.46 -21.05 -15.49
N VAL A 689 7.69 -21.06 -14.17
CA VAL A 689 6.60 -21.02 -13.18
C VAL A 689 6.18 -19.59 -12.92
N ARG A 690 4.91 -19.26 -13.18
CA ARG A 690 4.36 -17.91 -13.00
C ARG A 690 3.10 -17.91 -12.15
N ILE A 691 2.89 -16.84 -11.40
CA ILE A 691 1.70 -16.60 -10.59
C ILE A 691 1.09 -15.26 -10.97
N TYR A 692 -0.22 -15.21 -11.15
CA TYR A 692 -1.00 -14.01 -11.47
C TYR A 692 -2.14 -13.82 -10.46
N ASN A 693 -2.46 -12.57 -10.11
CA ASN A 693 -3.59 -12.24 -9.21
C ASN A 693 -4.94 -12.10 -9.94
N TYR A 694 -5.01 -12.60 -11.18
CA TYR A 694 -6.19 -12.53 -12.03
C TYR A 694 -6.35 -13.83 -12.82
N PRO A 695 -7.56 -14.13 -13.31
CA PRO A 695 -7.76 -15.29 -14.16
C PRO A 695 -7.25 -14.97 -15.58
N LEU A 696 -6.32 -15.80 -16.06
CA LEU A 696 -5.84 -15.71 -17.45
C LEU A 696 -6.94 -16.13 -18.42
N ASP A 697 -7.08 -15.39 -19.51
CA ASP A 697 -7.89 -15.82 -20.65
C ASP A 697 -7.11 -16.77 -21.58
N LEU A 698 -7.79 -17.37 -22.56
CA LEU A 698 -7.17 -18.33 -23.48
C LEU A 698 -6.06 -17.69 -24.34
N ASP A 699 -6.22 -16.44 -24.77
CA ASP A 699 -5.23 -15.75 -25.60
C ASP A 699 -3.96 -15.45 -24.81
N GLU A 700 -4.11 -15.08 -23.53
CA GLU A 700 -3.01 -14.95 -22.57
C GLU A 700 -2.31 -16.29 -22.35
N VAL A 701 -3.05 -17.37 -22.14
CA VAL A 701 -2.48 -18.73 -21.99
C VAL A 701 -1.70 -19.15 -23.23
N ILE A 702 -2.24 -18.92 -24.43
CA ILE A 702 -1.57 -19.22 -25.70
C ILE A 702 -0.31 -18.36 -25.85
N SER A 703 -0.39 -17.06 -25.52
CA SER A 703 0.75 -16.14 -25.58
C SER A 703 1.89 -16.60 -24.68
N ILE A 704 1.61 -16.87 -23.40
CA ILE A 704 2.59 -17.34 -22.41
C ILE A 704 3.24 -18.65 -22.87
N MET A 705 2.42 -19.62 -23.31
CA MET A 705 2.91 -20.89 -23.84
C MET A 705 3.84 -20.72 -25.05
N GLY A 706 3.63 -19.70 -25.89
CA GLY A 706 4.49 -19.38 -27.03
C GLY A 706 5.82 -18.68 -26.70
N GLY A 707 6.01 -18.26 -25.45
CA GLY A 707 7.14 -17.47 -24.97
C GLY A 707 6.80 -16.02 -24.59
N GLY A 708 5.52 -15.66 -24.64
CA GLY A 708 4.97 -14.40 -24.14
C GLY A 708 5.22 -13.16 -25.01
N CYS A 709 4.38 -12.15 -24.81
CA CYS A 709 4.66 -10.77 -25.18
C CYS A 709 5.21 -10.01 -23.97
N ALA A 710 5.32 -8.68 -24.03
CA ALA A 710 5.60 -7.90 -22.82
C ALA A 710 4.44 -8.05 -21.83
N GLU A 711 4.76 -8.25 -20.56
CA GLU A 711 3.79 -8.46 -19.49
C GLU A 711 4.13 -7.59 -18.27
N ASN A 712 3.23 -7.57 -17.28
CA ASN A 712 3.41 -6.86 -16.02
C ASN A 712 3.85 -5.38 -16.18
N PRO A 713 3.05 -4.56 -16.87
CA PRO A 713 3.37 -3.15 -17.07
C PRO A 713 3.39 -2.40 -15.74
N HIS A 714 4.32 -1.46 -15.61
CA HIS A 714 4.28 -0.40 -14.62
C HIS A 714 4.50 0.95 -15.31
N PRO A 715 3.66 1.99 -15.11
CA PRO A 715 2.38 1.94 -14.40
C PRO A 715 1.44 0.86 -14.94
N TYR A 716 0.63 0.29 -14.06
CA TYR A 716 -0.27 -0.81 -14.39
C TYR A 716 -1.36 -0.36 -15.35
N ASP A 717 -1.94 -1.32 -16.08
CA ASP A 717 -3.03 -1.01 -17.01
C ASP A 717 -4.26 -0.45 -16.29
N SER A 718 -4.72 0.69 -16.76
CA SER A 718 -5.77 1.53 -16.17
C SER A 718 -5.42 2.13 -14.80
N GLU A 719 -4.15 2.28 -14.46
CA GLU A 719 -3.72 2.98 -13.24
C GLU A 719 -4.06 4.49 -13.27
N ILE A 720 -4.43 5.05 -12.13
CA ILE A 720 -4.69 6.50 -11.94
C ILE A 720 -3.70 7.08 -10.95
N ASP A 721 -3.52 8.40 -11.02
CA ASP A 721 -2.57 9.14 -10.19
C ASP A 721 -1.13 8.62 -10.31
N ALA A 722 -0.76 8.07 -11.48
CA ALA A 722 0.61 7.62 -11.73
C ALA A 722 1.57 8.84 -11.69
N PRO A 723 2.75 8.74 -11.06
CA PRO A 723 3.71 9.84 -11.04
C PRO A 723 4.10 10.37 -12.42
N ARG A 724 4.30 11.69 -12.56
CA ARG A 724 4.76 12.27 -13.84
C ARG A 724 6.18 11.86 -14.24
N CYS A 725 7.03 11.44 -13.29
CA CYS A 725 8.33 10.85 -13.56
C CYS A 725 8.30 9.30 -13.55
N ALA A 726 7.11 8.69 -13.59
CA ALA A 726 7.01 7.24 -13.61
C ALA A 726 7.82 6.67 -14.78
N THR A 727 8.71 5.75 -14.46
CA THR A 727 9.41 4.94 -15.45
C THR A 727 8.44 3.86 -15.93
N LEU A 728 8.24 3.79 -17.25
CA LEU A 728 7.57 2.65 -17.85
C LEU A 728 8.47 1.44 -17.70
N SER A 729 7.99 0.34 -17.14
CA SER A 729 8.73 -0.92 -17.07
C SER A 729 7.84 -2.11 -17.34
N TRP A 730 8.42 -3.20 -17.80
CA TRP A 730 7.69 -4.42 -18.16
C TRP A 730 8.55 -5.65 -17.92
N VAL A 731 7.92 -6.83 -17.85
CA VAL A 731 8.60 -8.12 -17.94
C VAL A 731 8.64 -8.51 -19.42
N PRO A 732 9.83 -8.71 -20.03
CA PRO A 732 9.92 -9.10 -21.42
C PRO A 732 9.52 -10.57 -21.62
N GLY A 733 9.00 -10.88 -22.81
CA GLY A 733 8.80 -12.27 -23.22
C GLY A 733 10.14 -13.03 -23.23
N VAL A 734 10.12 -14.33 -22.92
CA VAL A 734 11.35 -15.15 -22.76
C VAL A 734 12.23 -15.24 -24.01
N LYS A 735 11.67 -14.96 -25.19
CA LYS A 735 12.37 -14.99 -26.48
C LYS A 735 12.86 -13.61 -26.93
N ALA A 736 12.54 -12.56 -26.18
CA ALA A 736 12.86 -11.19 -26.53
C ALA A 736 14.36 -10.93 -26.46
N ILE A 737 14.87 -10.22 -27.46
CA ILE A 737 16.26 -9.73 -27.52
C ILE A 737 16.29 -8.21 -27.43
N TYR A 738 15.28 -7.55 -28.00
CA TYR A 738 15.05 -6.11 -27.89
C TYR A 738 13.57 -5.79 -27.78
N GLN A 739 13.24 -4.57 -27.40
CA GLN A 739 11.87 -4.11 -27.19
C GLN A 739 11.63 -2.77 -27.89
N ASP A 740 10.67 -2.73 -28.80
CA ASP A 740 10.26 -1.51 -29.50
C ASP A 740 9.14 -0.82 -28.70
N VAL A 741 9.37 0.43 -28.27
CA VAL A 741 8.47 1.18 -27.36
C VAL A 741 7.59 2.15 -28.12
N TYR A 742 6.29 2.16 -27.82
CA TYR A 742 5.32 3.10 -28.37
C TYR A 742 4.57 3.82 -27.24
N PHE A 743 4.47 5.16 -27.31
CA PHE A 743 3.90 5.98 -26.24
C PHE A 743 3.19 7.23 -26.78
N GLY A 744 1.95 7.48 -26.36
CA GLY A 744 1.18 8.67 -26.77
C GLY A 744 -0.15 8.83 -26.02
N THR A 745 -0.95 9.83 -26.39
CA THR A 745 -2.24 10.15 -25.74
C THR A 745 -3.46 9.62 -26.50
N SER A 746 -3.26 8.89 -27.59
CA SER A 746 -4.32 8.27 -28.39
C SER A 746 -4.14 6.75 -28.44
N ARG A 747 -5.11 6.01 -27.88
CA ARG A 747 -5.13 4.54 -27.90
C ARG A 747 -4.98 3.98 -29.31
N ASN A 748 -5.75 4.52 -30.26
CA ASN A 748 -5.77 4.03 -31.63
C ASN A 748 -4.46 4.31 -32.36
N ALA A 749 -3.82 5.46 -32.09
CA ALA A 749 -2.54 5.80 -32.68
C ALA A 749 -1.45 4.84 -32.20
N VAL A 750 -1.36 4.61 -30.88
CA VAL A 750 -0.41 3.65 -30.30
C VAL A 750 -0.68 2.21 -30.77
N ALA A 751 -1.95 1.80 -30.84
CA ALA A 751 -2.33 0.48 -31.33
C ALA A 751 -1.97 0.23 -32.81
N GLY A 752 -2.00 1.27 -33.65
CA GLY A 752 -1.65 1.20 -35.06
C GLY A 752 -0.20 1.52 -35.39
N ALA A 753 0.60 1.95 -34.42
CA ALA A 753 1.93 2.49 -34.64
C ALA A 753 2.91 1.44 -35.18
N THR A 754 3.82 1.89 -36.04
CA THR A 754 4.99 1.17 -36.54
C THR A 754 6.26 1.96 -36.18
N THR A 755 7.45 1.43 -36.48
CA THR A 755 8.73 2.13 -36.24
C THR A 755 8.86 3.47 -36.97
N ASP A 756 7.96 3.77 -37.91
CA ASP A 756 7.91 5.04 -38.64
C ASP A 756 6.89 6.04 -38.04
N SER A 757 6.14 5.63 -37.01
CA SER A 757 5.05 6.43 -36.43
C SER A 757 5.57 7.43 -35.38
N PRO A 758 4.91 8.60 -35.21
CA PRO A 758 5.26 9.58 -34.17
C PRO A 758 5.21 9.05 -32.74
N GLU A 759 4.51 7.94 -32.51
CA GLU A 759 4.40 7.27 -31.21
C GLU A 759 5.62 6.42 -30.87
N TYR A 760 6.48 6.07 -31.83
CA TYR A 760 7.66 5.25 -31.61
C TYR A 760 8.72 5.99 -30.78
N ARG A 761 9.28 5.33 -29.76
CA ARG A 761 10.28 5.89 -28.82
C ARG A 761 11.64 5.21 -28.92
N GLY A 762 11.84 4.40 -29.96
CA GLY A 762 13.08 3.69 -30.20
C GLY A 762 13.13 2.31 -29.56
N ARG A 763 14.13 1.54 -30.00
CA ARG A 763 14.42 0.20 -29.54
C ARG A 763 15.21 0.22 -28.24
N GLN A 764 14.77 -0.56 -27.26
CA GLN A 764 15.41 -0.72 -25.96
C GLN A 764 16.12 -2.07 -25.87
N THR A 765 17.17 -2.10 -25.03
CA THR A 765 17.80 -3.31 -24.50
C THR A 765 17.42 -3.56 -23.04
N GLU A 766 17.06 -2.49 -22.33
CA GLU A 766 16.56 -2.50 -20.96
C GLU A 766 15.04 -2.69 -20.95
N ASN A 767 14.53 -3.23 -19.86
CA ASN A 767 13.10 -3.48 -19.69
C ASN A 767 12.35 -2.27 -19.14
N SER A 768 12.81 -1.07 -19.49
CA SER A 768 12.27 0.19 -19.01
C SER A 768 12.45 1.34 -20.00
N TYR A 769 11.62 2.37 -19.85
CA TYR A 769 11.65 3.61 -20.63
C TYR A 769 11.13 4.78 -19.79
N VAL A 770 11.79 5.93 -19.85
CA VAL A 770 11.39 7.14 -19.11
C VAL A 770 10.76 8.17 -20.07
N PRO A 771 9.43 8.29 -20.11
CA PRO A 771 8.74 9.28 -20.94
C PRO A 771 8.67 10.65 -20.26
N THR A 772 8.54 11.71 -21.05
CA THR A 772 8.07 13.01 -20.55
C THR A 772 6.54 13.02 -20.51
N MET A 773 5.95 13.39 -19.36
CA MET A 773 4.51 13.33 -19.16
C MET A 773 3.94 14.64 -18.60
N ALA A 774 2.78 15.04 -19.10
CA ALA A 774 1.93 16.08 -18.54
C ALA A 774 1.18 15.53 -17.32
N GLY A 775 0.78 16.41 -16.40
CA GLY A 775 -0.05 16.04 -15.25
C GLY A 775 -1.51 15.86 -15.65
N ASN A 776 -2.25 15.04 -14.90
CA ASN A 776 -3.67 14.80 -15.12
C ASN A 776 -4.01 14.43 -16.58
N THR A 777 -3.14 13.63 -17.21
CA THR A 777 -3.24 13.28 -18.62
C THR A 777 -3.25 11.76 -18.77
N GLN A 778 -4.18 11.26 -19.58
CA GLN A 778 -4.24 9.84 -19.92
C GLN A 778 -3.25 9.52 -21.04
N TYR A 779 -2.42 8.52 -20.80
CA TYR A 779 -1.45 8.00 -21.76
C TYR A 779 -1.78 6.55 -22.13
N PHE A 780 -1.31 6.16 -23.31
CA PHE A 780 -1.39 4.82 -23.88
C PHE A 780 0.00 4.40 -24.32
N TRP A 781 0.34 3.14 -24.10
CA TRP A 781 1.65 2.61 -24.46
C TRP A 781 1.62 1.13 -24.79
N ARG A 782 2.59 0.70 -25.59
CA ARG A 782 2.74 -0.69 -26.05
C ARG A 782 4.22 -1.02 -26.18
N ILE A 783 4.55 -2.28 -25.91
CA ILE A 783 5.90 -2.83 -26.09
C ILE A 783 5.87 -4.00 -27.06
N ASP A 784 6.57 -3.86 -28.18
CA ASP A 784 6.68 -4.93 -29.17
C ASP A 784 8.00 -5.69 -28.96
N GLN A 785 7.93 -7.02 -28.90
CA GLN A 785 9.08 -7.88 -28.65
C GLN A 785 9.80 -8.22 -29.96
N VAL A 786 11.10 -7.95 -30.02
CA VAL A 786 11.95 -8.28 -31.17
C VAL A 786 12.71 -9.57 -30.86
N ILE A 787 12.52 -10.58 -31.69
CA ILE A 787 13.05 -11.94 -31.48
C ILE A 787 14.01 -12.35 -32.61
N SER A 788 15.03 -13.16 -32.31
CA SER A 788 15.80 -13.84 -33.38
C SER A 788 15.15 -15.17 -33.73
N LEU A 789 14.97 -15.44 -35.02
CA LEU A 789 14.66 -16.79 -35.47
C LEU A 789 15.94 -17.65 -35.48
N PRO A 790 15.91 -18.89 -34.97
CA PRO A 790 17.03 -19.80 -35.14
C PRO A 790 17.26 -20.10 -36.64
N PRO A 791 18.51 -20.32 -37.09
CA PRO A 791 18.75 -20.79 -38.45
C PRO A 791 18.07 -22.16 -38.66
N PRO A 792 17.57 -22.47 -39.87
CA PRO A 792 16.90 -23.73 -40.13
C PRO A 792 17.83 -24.91 -39.78
N PRO A 793 17.32 -25.98 -39.16
CA PRO A 793 18.14 -27.14 -38.83
C PRO A 793 18.71 -27.77 -40.11
N PRO A 794 19.97 -28.26 -40.10
CA PRO A 794 20.50 -29.02 -41.22
C PRO A 794 19.64 -30.29 -41.44
N PRO A 795 19.42 -30.71 -42.71
CA PRO A 795 18.57 -31.86 -42.99
C PRO A 795 19.11 -33.12 -42.30
N PRO A 796 18.24 -33.98 -41.74
CA PRO A 796 18.68 -35.21 -41.09
C PRO A 796 19.38 -36.14 -42.11
N PRO A 797 20.40 -36.91 -41.69
CA PRO A 797 20.99 -37.94 -42.54
C PRO A 797 19.94 -39.02 -42.88
N PRO A 798 19.95 -39.59 -44.09
CA PRO A 798 18.90 -40.49 -44.54
C PRO A 798 18.92 -41.78 -43.71
N MET A 799 17.85 -42.03 -42.96
CA MET A 799 17.54 -43.35 -42.42
C MET A 799 16.25 -43.85 -43.05
N ALA A 800 16.37 -45.03 -43.65
CA ALA A 800 15.32 -45.69 -44.42
C ALA A 800 14.17 -46.17 -43.53
N GLY A 801 12.93 -45.97 -44.01
CA GLY A 801 11.82 -46.87 -43.68
C GLY A 801 10.56 -46.22 -43.12
N ASN A 802 9.55 -46.18 -43.99
CA ASN A 802 8.11 -46.11 -43.77
C ASN A 802 7.40 -44.78 -43.51
N SER A 803 6.52 -44.52 -44.47
CA SER A 803 5.45 -43.56 -44.64
C SER A 803 4.33 -43.66 -43.59
N ALA A 804 3.91 -42.49 -43.09
CA ALA A 804 2.50 -42.18 -42.88
C ALA A 804 2.34 -40.66 -43.00
N GLU A 805 1.38 -40.26 -43.83
CA GLU A 805 0.97 -38.88 -44.11
C GLU A 805 0.42 -38.24 -42.83
N ASP A 806 0.89 -37.03 -42.50
CA ASP A 806 0.17 -36.11 -41.61
C ASP A 806 -0.15 -34.84 -42.41
N THR A 807 -1.44 -34.64 -42.63
CA THR A 807 -2.02 -33.48 -43.29
C THR A 807 -2.69 -32.62 -42.22
N ASP A 808 -1.93 -31.69 -41.62
CA ASP A 808 -2.51 -30.45 -41.14
C ASP A 808 -1.49 -29.32 -41.32
N SER A 809 -1.81 -28.44 -42.26
CA SER A 809 -0.98 -27.30 -42.66
C SER A 809 -1.84 -26.05 -42.54
N SER A 810 -1.78 -25.42 -41.37
CA SER A 810 -2.37 -24.11 -41.14
C SER A 810 -1.47 -23.18 -40.31
N TRP A 811 -0.15 -23.28 -40.43
CA TRP A 811 0.76 -22.20 -40.02
C TRP A 811 1.94 -22.10 -40.99
N ARG A 812 1.68 -21.64 -42.22
CA ARG A 812 2.74 -21.00 -43.02
C ARG A 812 2.94 -19.60 -42.46
N ILE A 813 4.06 -19.40 -41.77
CA ILE A 813 4.73 -18.10 -41.80
C ILE A 813 5.44 -18.09 -43.15
N ASP A 814 4.98 -17.22 -44.06
CA ASP A 814 5.61 -17.08 -45.36
C ASP A 814 7.08 -16.65 -45.20
N GLU A 815 7.95 -17.29 -45.99
CA GLU A 815 9.36 -16.95 -46.12
C GLU A 815 9.54 -15.50 -46.63
N ALA A 816 10.20 -14.65 -45.84
CA ALA A 816 11.01 -13.56 -46.35
C ALA A 816 12.06 -13.10 -45.32
N ALA A 817 13.34 -13.17 -45.74
CA ALA A 817 14.52 -12.53 -45.17
C ALA A 817 15.02 -12.98 -43.78
N SER A 818 16.36 -13.03 -43.67
CA SER A 818 17.13 -13.20 -42.43
C SER A 818 17.04 -11.97 -41.51
N GLY A 819 15.83 -11.50 -41.21
CA GLY A 819 15.54 -10.36 -40.34
C GLY A 819 14.83 -10.80 -39.05
N ALA A 820 15.02 -10.05 -37.97
CA ALA A 820 14.30 -10.27 -36.71
C ALA A 820 12.78 -10.22 -36.93
N SER A 821 12.02 -11.08 -36.23
CA SER A 821 10.55 -11.04 -36.20
C SER A 821 10.07 -10.19 -35.03
N VAL A 822 8.91 -9.54 -35.16
CA VAL A 822 8.32 -8.65 -34.13
C VAL A 822 6.99 -9.22 -33.66
N ILE A 823 6.83 -9.38 -32.35
CA ILE A 823 5.57 -9.75 -31.70
C ILE A 823 4.99 -8.49 -31.07
N ALA A 824 3.86 -8.01 -31.61
CA ALA A 824 3.21 -6.81 -31.09
C ALA A 824 2.65 -7.03 -29.67
N GLY A 825 2.83 -6.04 -28.79
CA GLY A 825 2.33 -6.08 -27.41
C GLY A 825 0.86 -5.69 -27.26
N LYS A 826 0.34 -5.85 -26.04
CA LYS A 826 -0.94 -5.25 -25.64
C LYS A 826 -0.79 -3.73 -25.44
N VAL A 827 -1.85 -2.97 -25.70
CA VAL A 827 -1.88 -1.51 -25.43
C VAL A 827 -2.40 -1.28 -24.02
N TRP A 828 -1.53 -0.80 -23.14
CA TRP A 828 -1.83 -0.41 -21.78
C TRP A 828 -2.15 1.08 -21.67
N THR A 829 -2.85 1.47 -20.62
CA THR A 829 -3.15 2.89 -20.33
C THR A 829 -2.91 3.23 -18.87
N PHE A 830 -2.65 4.49 -18.58
CA PHE A 830 -2.68 5.03 -17.21
C PHE A 830 -2.98 6.53 -17.28
N THR A 831 -3.35 7.12 -16.15
CA THR A 831 -3.55 8.57 -16.00
C THR A 831 -2.56 9.10 -15.00
N THR A 832 -1.80 10.13 -15.37
CA THR A 832 -0.85 10.75 -14.46
C THR A 832 -1.54 11.56 -13.37
N GLY A 833 -0.99 11.52 -12.17
CA GLY A 833 -1.27 12.48 -11.11
C GLY A 833 -0.61 13.82 -11.38
N GLU A 834 -0.74 14.73 -10.41
CA GLU A 834 -0.15 16.07 -10.50
C GLU A 834 1.29 16.12 -9.98
N GLY A 835 1.68 15.17 -9.11
CA GLY A 835 3.02 15.08 -8.52
C GLY A 835 4.08 14.54 -9.48
N ALA A 836 5.33 14.91 -9.23
CA ALA A 836 6.48 14.39 -9.95
C ALA A 836 6.71 12.91 -9.62
N GLY A 837 6.46 12.47 -8.39
CA GLY A 837 6.69 11.08 -7.94
C GLY A 837 7.60 10.94 -6.74
N VAL A 838 8.22 12.03 -6.31
CA VAL A 838 9.21 12.03 -5.25
C VAL A 838 9.12 13.29 -4.37
N ILE A 839 9.69 13.21 -3.18
CA ILE A 839 9.96 14.33 -2.28
C ILE A 839 11.40 14.22 -1.75
N THR A 840 12.05 15.36 -1.56
CA THR A 840 13.46 15.40 -1.15
C THR A 840 13.58 15.10 0.35
N ARG A 841 14.41 14.10 0.69
CA ARG A 841 14.84 13.79 2.06
C ARG A 841 16.32 14.15 2.24
N GLU A 842 16.59 14.95 3.26
CA GLU A 842 17.94 15.32 3.68
C GLU A 842 18.17 14.91 5.12
N VAL A 843 19.33 14.34 5.39
CA VAL A 843 19.71 13.82 6.70
C VAL A 843 21.03 14.42 7.15
N TRP A 844 21.07 14.84 8.41
CA TRP A 844 22.28 15.24 9.12
C TRP A 844 22.59 14.21 10.20
N THR A 845 23.65 13.44 10.01
CA THR A 845 24.11 12.44 10.98
C THR A 845 25.00 13.06 12.05
N GLY A 846 25.04 12.45 13.24
CA GLY A 846 25.93 12.89 14.33
C GLY A 846 25.42 14.13 15.09
N ILE A 847 24.12 14.42 15.02
CA ILE A 847 23.49 15.45 15.83
C ILE A 847 23.16 14.87 17.21
N GLY A 848 24.19 14.75 18.05
CA GLY A 848 24.03 14.29 19.44
C GLY A 848 23.54 15.38 20.39
N GLY A 849 23.02 15.00 21.55
CA GLY A 849 22.79 15.91 22.69
C GLY A 849 21.35 16.34 22.97
N GLY A 850 20.35 15.76 22.30
CA GLY A 850 18.94 16.03 22.56
C GLY A 850 18.01 15.43 21.50
N ASN A 851 16.70 15.55 21.73
CA ASN A 851 15.64 14.97 20.90
C ASN A 851 14.75 16.04 20.27
N TYR A 852 15.13 17.33 20.30
CA TYR A 852 14.29 18.43 19.83
C TYR A 852 14.70 18.87 18.42
N VAL A 853 13.73 19.30 17.60
CA VAL A 853 14.01 19.90 16.27
C VAL A 853 14.93 21.13 16.35
N SER A 854 14.99 21.81 17.51
CA SER A 854 15.99 22.86 17.77
C SER A 854 17.44 22.37 17.70
N ASP A 855 17.69 21.11 18.04
CA ASP A 855 19.04 20.51 18.02
C ASP A 855 19.51 20.32 16.58
N LEU A 856 18.59 20.01 15.65
CA LEU A 856 18.84 20.01 14.21
C LEU A 856 19.02 21.43 13.67
N THR A 857 18.04 22.30 13.91
CA THR A 857 17.98 23.63 13.29
C THR A 857 19.05 24.61 13.78
N SER A 858 19.64 24.35 14.95
CA SER A 858 20.78 25.12 15.47
C SER A 858 22.15 24.51 15.12
N HIS A 859 22.18 23.32 14.50
CA HIS A 859 23.42 22.68 14.12
C HIS A 859 24.15 23.46 13.00
N PRO A 860 25.47 23.68 13.06
CA PRO A 860 26.18 24.53 12.10
C PRO A 860 26.13 24.09 10.63
N SER A 861 25.84 22.81 10.37
CA SER A 861 25.69 22.28 9.02
C SER A 861 24.25 22.33 8.49
N TYR A 862 23.28 22.72 9.31
CA TYR A 862 21.92 22.98 8.87
C TYR A 862 21.78 24.47 8.46
N PRO A 863 21.11 24.80 7.34
CA PRO A 863 20.33 23.93 6.45
C PRO A 863 21.07 23.40 5.21
N ASP A 864 22.34 23.77 4.97
CA ASP A 864 22.94 23.69 3.63
C ASP A 864 24.03 22.61 3.47
N SER A 865 24.25 21.76 4.47
CA SER A 865 25.28 20.72 4.43
C SER A 865 24.80 19.39 5.04
N PRO A 866 23.80 18.73 4.44
CA PRO A 866 23.35 17.41 4.87
C PRO A 866 24.42 16.33 4.62
N SER A 867 24.42 15.29 5.44
CA SER A 867 25.25 14.08 5.27
C SER A 867 24.74 13.18 4.14
N LEU A 868 23.43 13.22 3.86
CA LEU A 868 22.74 12.45 2.82
C LEU A 868 21.62 13.32 2.24
N ARG A 869 21.48 13.31 0.92
CA ARG A 869 20.31 13.84 0.18
C ARG A 869 19.83 12.74 -0.75
N GLU A 870 18.54 12.44 -0.70
CA GLU A 870 17.89 11.42 -1.54
C GLU A 870 16.46 11.82 -1.88
N GLU A 871 15.90 11.19 -2.91
CA GLU A 871 14.52 11.36 -3.34
C GLU A 871 13.71 10.13 -2.95
N ILE A 872 12.62 10.32 -2.21
CA ILE A 872 11.76 9.24 -1.71
C ILE A 872 10.37 9.32 -2.34
N THR A 873 9.71 8.18 -2.56
CA THR A 873 8.45 8.06 -3.33
C THR A 873 7.19 8.19 -2.48
N SER A 874 7.32 8.47 -1.19
CA SER A 874 6.23 8.71 -0.25
C SER A 874 6.72 9.65 0.85
N PHE A 875 5.80 10.33 1.53
CA PHE A 875 6.15 11.25 2.62
C PHE A 875 6.44 10.48 3.93
N GLU A 876 7.36 9.52 3.88
CA GLU A 876 7.83 8.76 5.05
C GLU A 876 9.31 8.40 4.94
N GLY A 877 10.00 8.43 6.07
CA GLY A 877 11.37 7.95 6.20
C GLY A 877 11.45 6.46 6.54
N PRO A 878 12.65 5.87 6.48
CA PRO A 878 12.87 4.48 6.87
C PRO A 878 12.60 4.26 8.36
N VAL A 879 12.36 2.99 8.73
CA VAL A 879 12.15 2.57 10.13
C VAL A 879 13.37 1.81 10.64
N ASN A 880 13.81 2.07 11.88
CA ASN A 880 14.95 1.38 12.52
C ASN A 880 16.27 1.50 11.71
N TRP A 881 16.57 2.71 11.20
CA TRP A 881 17.67 2.98 10.28
C TRP A 881 18.93 3.50 10.96
N ALA A 882 18.85 4.50 11.83
CA ALA A 882 20.02 5.15 12.43
C ALA A 882 19.71 5.82 13.78
N GLU A 883 20.76 6.34 14.42
CA GLU A 883 20.69 6.99 15.75
C GLU A 883 21.43 8.34 15.73
N ASN A 884 21.00 9.26 16.60
CA ASN A 884 21.48 10.64 16.73
C ASN A 884 21.55 11.40 15.40
N TYR A 885 20.43 11.45 14.67
CA TYR A 885 20.33 12.20 13.41
C TYR A 885 19.17 13.18 13.39
N GLY A 886 19.25 14.15 12.49
CA GLY A 886 18.12 15.02 12.14
C GLY A 886 17.75 14.86 10.68
N THR A 887 16.46 14.96 10.38
CA THR A 887 15.93 14.81 9.02
C THR A 887 15.06 16.01 8.65
N ARG A 888 15.20 16.45 7.39
CA ARG A 888 14.24 17.31 6.70
C ARG A 888 13.68 16.55 5.50
N ILE A 889 12.37 16.37 5.44
CA ILE A 889 11.67 15.89 4.24
C ILE A 889 10.85 17.05 3.72
N HIS A 890 11.09 17.51 2.50
CA HIS A 890 10.41 18.70 1.97
C HIS A 890 10.34 18.72 0.44
N GLY A 891 9.36 19.48 -0.05
CA GLY A 891 9.04 19.59 -1.47
C GLY A 891 7.71 20.30 -1.65
N PHE A 892 7.00 19.94 -2.71
CA PHE A 892 5.69 20.51 -3.02
C PHE A 892 4.61 19.43 -3.01
N LEU A 893 3.50 19.72 -2.35
CA LEU A 893 2.26 18.96 -2.40
C LEU A 893 1.36 19.53 -3.50
N LYS A 894 0.85 18.67 -4.38
CA LYS A 894 -0.07 19.03 -5.46
C LYS A 894 -1.26 18.06 -5.49
N PRO A 895 -2.38 18.39 -4.84
CA PRO A 895 -3.54 17.49 -4.79
C PRO A 895 -4.21 17.40 -6.15
N SER A 896 -4.78 16.23 -6.47
CA SER A 896 -5.59 16.02 -7.69
C SER A 896 -7.04 16.48 -7.53
N GLU A 897 -7.50 16.68 -6.29
CA GLU A 897 -8.88 17.05 -5.96
C GLU A 897 -8.92 18.34 -5.11
N THR A 898 -9.97 19.16 -5.32
CA THR A 898 -10.24 20.32 -4.47
C THR A 898 -11.06 19.85 -3.27
N GLY A 899 -10.60 20.14 -2.06
CA GLY A 899 -11.22 19.57 -0.87
C GLY A 899 -10.70 20.09 0.46
N SER A 900 -11.34 19.63 1.53
CA SER A 900 -10.86 19.82 2.90
C SER A 900 -9.99 18.63 3.29
N TYR A 901 -8.73 18.90 3.64
CA TYR A 901 -7.72 17.91 4.00
C TYR A 901 -7.26 18.07 5.44
N THR A 902 -7.25 16.99 6.19
CA THR A 902 -6.64 16.91 7.52
C THR A 902 -5.29 16.20 7.38
N PHE A 903 -4.26 16.66 8.10
CA PHE A 903 -2.91 16.10 8.06
C PHE A 903 -2.51 15.48 9.39
N TRP A 904 -1.65 14.45 9.34
CA TRP A 904 -1.05 13.83 10.51
C TRP A 904 0.45 13.63 10.35
N ILE A 905 1.19 13.70 11.46
CA ILE A 905 2.61 13.32 11.52
C ILE A 905 2.83 12.27 12.62
N ALA A 906 3.66 11.26 12.35
CA ALA A 906 4.11 10.27 13.33
C ALA A 906 5.63 10.12 13.21
N SER A 907 6.35 10.26 14.32
CA SER A 907 7.81 10.09 14.39
C SER A 907 8.23 9.43 15.69
N ASP A 908 9.38 8.77 15.69
CA ASP A 908 10.11 8.50 16.92
C ASP A 908 10.88 9.77 17.30
N ASP A 909 10.85 10.19 18.56
CA ASP A 909 11.25 11.53 19.00
C ASP A 909 10.61 12.72 18.24
N TYR A 910 11.06 13.94 18.55
CA TYR A 910 10.35 15.17 18.21
C TYR A 910 10.30 15.45 16.72
N SER A 911 9.13 15.81 16.21
CA SER A 911 8.97 16.28 14.83
C SER A 911 7.94 17.39 14.68
N GLU A 912 8.06 18.14 13.59
CA GLU A 912 7.16 19.22 13.21
C GLU A 912 6.77 19.11 11.74
N LEU A 913 5.48 19.33 11.43
CA LEU A 913 4.95 19.42 10.08
C LEU A 913 4.56 20.86 9.76
N TRP A 914 5.05 21.35 8.64
CA TRP A 914 4.86 22.71 8.14
C TRP A 914 4.24 22.68 6.75
N LEU A 915 3.26 23.54 6.50
CA LEU A 915 2.58 23.68 5.22
C LEU A 915 2.44 25.15 4.86
N SER A 916 2.76 25.50 3.61
CA SER A 916 2.57 26.83 3.05
C SER A 916 1.22 26.99 2.37
N SER A 917 0.72 28.22 2.30
CA SER A 917 -0.47 28.59 1.52
C SER A 917 -0.24 28.57 0.01
N ASP A 918 1.02 28.51 -0.42
CA ASP A 918 1.45 28.53 -1.82
C ASP A 918 2.81 27.83 -1.97
N THR A 919 3.50 28.03 -3.10
CA THR A 919 4.82 27.46 -3.37
C THR A 919 5.95 28.16 -2.61
N ASN A 920 5.71 29.29 -1.95
CA ASN A 920 6.77 30.03 -1.26
C ASN A 920 6.99 29.46 0.15
N PRO A 921 8.19 28.92 0.47
CA PRO A 921 8.50 28.41 1.81
C PRO A 921 8.40 29.45 2.93
N ALA A 922 8.45 30.75 2.59
CA ALA A 922 8.30 31.84 3.56
C ALA A 922 6.89 31.94 4.15
N ASN A 923 5.88 31.40 3.46
CA ASN A 923 4.47 31.46 3.87
C ASN A 923 4.04 30.22 4.69
N GLN A 924 4.97 29.32 5.03
CA GLN A 924 4.68 28.11 5.80
C GLN A 924 4.28 28.41 7.24
N ILE A 925 3.29 27.66 7.74
CA ILE A 925 2.92 27.61 9.15
C ILE A 925 3.04 26.18 9.69
N LYS A 926 3.32 26.03 10.98
CA LYS A 926 3.31 24.71 11.63
C LYS A 926 1.86 24.26 11.78
N ILE A 927 1.56 23.08 11.26
CA ILE A 927 0.19 22.53 11.25
C ILE A 927 0.03 21.31 12.16
N ALA A 928 1.12 20.59 12.48
CA ALA A 928 1.11 19.45 13.41
C ALA A 928 2.52 19.21 13.99
N GLU A 929 2.61 18.51 15.12
CA GLU A 929 3.87 18.12 15.75
C GLU A 929 3.76 16.86 16.61
N VAL A 930 4.87 16.14 16.72
CA VAL A 930 5.08 15.08 17.70
C VAL A 930 6.03 15.62 18.78
N PRO A 931 5.61 15.77 20.05
CA PRO A 931 6.46 16.33 21.11
C PRO A 931 7.42 15.32 21.77
N GLY A 932 7.37 14.04 21.39
CA GLY A 932 8.16 12.93 21.92
C GLY A 932 8.17 11.81 20.88
N HIS A 933 8.10 10.54 21.25
CA HIS A 933 8.06 9.44 20.26
C HIS A 933 6.67 8.86 20.03
N THR A 934 6.47 8.24 18.86
CA THR A 934 5.33 7.41 18.44
C THR A 934 5.85 6.20 17.66
N ASN A 935 5.10 5.10 17.62
CA ASN A 935 5.43 4.01 16.70
C ASN A 935 5.21 4.46 15.24
N SER A 936 5.81 3.75 14.28
CA SER A 936 5.56 3.98 12.86
C SER A 936 4.07 3.99 12.54
N ARG A 937 3.63 5.06 11.86
CA ARG A 937 2.23 5.34 11.48
C ARG A 937 1.25 5.35 12.67
N GLN A 938 1.69 5.65 13.89
CA GLN A 938 0.80 5.84 15.05
C GLN A 938 0.32 7.31 15.13
N TRP A 939 -0.85 7.58 14.57
CA TRP A 939 -1.35 8.96 14.36
C TRP A 939 -2.07 9.61 15.56
N GLY A 940 -2.38 8.83 16.60
CA GLY A 940 -3.30 9.24 17.68
C GLY A 940 -2.70 9.30 19.09
N LYS A 941 -1.37 9.27 19.23
CA LYS A 941 -0.73 9.28 20.57
C LYS A 941 -0.75 10.67 21.21
N TYR A 942 -0.57 11.73 20.41
CA TYR A 942 -0.70 13.11 20.85
C TYR A 942 -1.72 13.83 19.99
N SER A 943 -2.56 14.67 20.62
CA SER A 943 -3.54 15.50 19.89
C SER A 943 -2.87 16.49 18.92
N SER A 944 -1.62 16.89 19.19
CA SER A 944 -0.83 17.76 18.33
C SER A 944 -0.38 17.11 17.02
N GLN A 945 -0.49 15.78 16.88
CA GLN A 945 -0.13 15.07 15.65
C GLN A 945 -1.06 15.38 14.50
N GLN A 946 -2.25 15.93 14.78
CA GLN A 946 -3.30 16.20 13.81
C GLN A 946 -3.43 17.70 13.54
N SER A 947 -3.52 18.07 12.26
CA SER A 947 -3.82 19.45 11.89
C SER A 947 -5.30 19.78 12.03
N SER A 948 -5.62 21.08 12.08
CA SER A 948 -6.97 21.51 11.68
C SER A 948 -7.19 21.23 10.18
N PRO A 949 -8.43 21.06 9.71
CA PRO A 949 -8.69 20.88 8.29
C PRO A 949 -8.20 22.08 7.45
N VAL A 950 -7.57 21.79 6.31
CA VAL A 950 -6.99 22.76 5.38
C VAL A 950 -7.64 22.59 4.01
N ILE A 951 -8.15 23.68 3.43
CA ILE A 951 -8.71 23.65 2.08
C ILE A 951 -7.58 23.70 1.06
N LEU A 952 -7.49 22.69 0.20
CA LEU A 952 -6.55 22.66 -0.93
C LEU A 952 -7.31 22.66 -2.26
N THR A 953 -6.69 23.22 -3.29
CA THR A 953 -7.25 23.30 -4.65
C THR A 953 -6.53 22.32 -5.58
N ALA A 954 -7.29 21.54 -6.36
CA ALA A 954 -6.76 20.61 -7.34
C ALA A 954 -5.76 21.30 -8.28
N GLY A 955 -4.60 20.68 -8.50
CA GLY A 955 -3.54 21.18 -9.37
C GLY A 955 -2.76 22.38 -8.83
N GLN A 956 -3.11 22.93 -7.66
CA GLN A 956 -2.31 23.99 -7.01
C GLN A 956 -1.16 23.36 -6.22
N ALA A 957 0.06 23.86 -6.37
CA ALA A 957 1.20 23.41 -5.58
C ALA A 957 1.34 24.19 -4.26
N TYR A 958 1.70 23.48 -3.19
CA TYR A 958 1.88 23.99 -1.84
C TYR A 958 3.22 23.49 -1.28
N TYR A 959 4.09 24.37 -0.78
CA TYR A 959 5.33 23.93 -0.13
C TYR A 959 5.00 23.20 1.19
N ILE A 960 5.56 22.00 1.37
CA ILE A 960 5.34 21.17 2.56
C ILE A 960 6.68 20.66 3.10
N LYS A 961 6.83 20.61 4.44
CA LYS A 961 8.08 20.23 5.10
C LYS A 961 7.81 19.52 6.43
N ALA A 962 8.46 18.39 6.64
CA ALA A 962 8.60 17.78 7.95
C ALA A 962 10.04 17.94 8.46
N LEU A 963 10.18 18.36 9.72
CA LEU A 963 11.44 18.38 10.45
C LEU A 963 11.39 17.34 11.56
N HIS A 964 12.50 16.64 11.77
CA HIS A 964 12.57 15.53 12.72
C HIS A 964 13.94 15.47 13.35
N LYS A 965 13.96 15.25 14.67
CA LYS A 965 15.17 14.96 15.42
C LYS A 965 15.00 13.64 16.13
N GLU A 966 15.85 12.68 15.77
CA GLU A 966 15.94 11.39 16.42
C GLU A 966 17.12 11.39 17.39
N GLY A 967 16.92 10.82 18.58
CA GLY A 967 17.92 10.69 19.64
C GLY A 967 18.48 9.29 19.75
N GLY A 968 17.71 8.38 20.36
CA GLY A 968 18.11 6.98 20.46
C GLY A 968 16.95 6.00 20.64
N GLY A 969 17.00 4.81 20.03
CA GLY A 969 16.00 3.75 20.21
C GLY A 969 15.54 3.09 18.91
N GLY A 970 14.23 3.17 18.64
CA GLY A 970 13.72 2.90 17.29
C GLY A 970 13.59 4.23 16.56
N ASP A 971 13.40 4.23 15.25
CA ASP A 971 13.24 5.47 14.49
C ASP A 971 12.19 5.34 13.39
N ASN A 972 11.42 6.42 13.20
CA ASN A 972 10.50 6.58 12.08
C ASN A 972 10.14 8.06 11.89
N ILE A 973 9.68 8.41 10.69
CA ILE A 973 8.89 9.60 10.42
C ILE A 973 7.92 9.32 9.27
N ALA A 974 6.66 9.71 9.39
CA ALA A 974 5.68 9.60 8.34
C ALA A 974 4.67 10.75 8.41
N VAL A 975 4.22 11.22 7.25
CA VAL A 975 3.17 12.23 7.11
C VAL A 975 2.02 11.64 6.32
N ALA A 976 0.83 11.68 6.91
CA ALA A 976 -0.40 11.24 6.29
C ALA A 976 -1.36 12.40 6.07
N TRP A 977 -2.29 12.20 5.15
CA TRP A 977 -3.42 13.09 4.95
C TRP A 977 -4.71 12.30 4.82
N GLN A 978 -5.82 13.01 4.95
CA GLN A 978 -7.15 12.49 4.70
C GLN A 978 -7.99 13.64 4.14
N MET A 979 -8.64 13.42 3.01
CA MET A 979 -9.66 14.34 2.52
C MET A 979 -11.00 13.99 3.20
N GLU A 980 -11.76 14.98 3.64
CA GLU A 980 -13.06 14.75 4.28
C GLU A 980 -14.04 14.09 3.29
N GLY A 981 -14.57 12.90 3.62
CA GLY A 981 -15.50 12.13 2.78
C GLY A 981 -15.41 10.61 2.97
N VAL A 982 -16.42 9.87 2.48
CA VAL A 982 -16.67 8.42 2.74
C VAL A 982 -15.62 7.46 2.14
N CYS A 983 -14.53 7.98 1.55
CA CYS A 983 -13.60 7.20 0.73
C CYS A 983 -12.12 7.44 0.90
N LYS A 984 -11.76 8.53 1.57
CA LYS A 984 -10.38 8.94 1.64
C LYS A 984 -9.99 8.53 3.03
N GLU A 985 -9.49 7.32 3.15
CA GLU A 985 -8.86 6.87 4.38
C GLU A 985 -7.56 7.65 4.59
N ARG A 986 -7.17 7.74 5.86
CA ARG A 986 -5.92 8.36 6.24
C ARG A 986 -4.77 7.53 5.67
N GLN A 987 -4.02 8.13 4.77
CA GLN A 987 -2.93 7.46 4.07
C GLN A 987 -1.69 8.34 4.07
N VAL A 988 -0.51 7.71 4.11
CA VAL A 988 0.76 8.41 3.87
C VAL A 988 0.69 9.05 2.48
N ILE A 989 1.17 10.29 2.37
CA ILE A 989 1.08 11.03 1.10
C ILE A 989 2.01 10.36 0.08
N SER A 990 1.44 9.80 -0.99
CA SER A 990 2.17 9.18 -2.10
C SER A 990 2.92 10.22 -2.94
N GLY A 991 4.04 9.82 -3.52
CA GLY A 991 4.80 10.56 -4.53
C GLY A 991 3.96 11.04 -5.71
N SER A 992 2.84 10.37 -6.00
CA SER A 992 1.81 10.80 -6.95
C SER A 992 1.30 12.24 -6.74
N TYR A 993 1.45 12.75 -5.52
CA TYR A 993 1.04 14.10 -5.11
C TYR A 993 2.22 14.98 -4.73
N LEU A 994 3.46 14.48 -4.84
CA LEU A 994 4.66 15.16 -4.35
C LEU A 994 5.61 15.50 -5.49
N CYS A 995 6.22 16.67 -5.37
CA CYS A 995 7.34 17.09 -6.21
C CYS A 995 8.57 17.37 -5.32
N PRO A 996 9.79 17.08 -5.81
CA PRO A 996 11.01 17.35 -5.07
C PRO A 996 11.21 18.85 -4.86
N TYR A 997 11.99 19.20 -3.84
CA TYR A 997 12.52 20.55 -3.71
C TYR A 997 13.77 20.67 -4.60
N ASP A 998 13.56 21.16 -5.82
CA ASP A 998 14.61 21.33 -6.81
C ASP A 998 15.15 22.76 -6.80
N THR A 999 16.48 22.87 -6.83
CA THR A 999 17.24 24.11 -6.93
C THR A 999 18.20 24.10 -8.12
N ASP A 1000 18.36 22.95 -8.77
CA ASP A 1000 19.24 22.78 -9.90
C ASP A 1000 18.48 23.17 -11.16
N CYS A 1001 19.13 23.89 -12.07
CA CYS A 1001 18.54 24.20 -13.36
C CYS A 1001 18.80 23.05 -14.35
N PRO A 1002 18.03 22.95 -15.45
CA PRO A 1002 18.19 21.89 -16.44
C PRO A 1002 19.62 21.79 -17.01
N THR A 1003 20.05 20.58 -17.36
CA THR A 1003 21.36 20.35 -17.99
C THR A 1003 21.20 20.22 -19.51
N PRO A 1004 21.98 20.93 -20.37
CA PRO A 1004 23.20 21.66 -20.03
C PRO A 1004 22.99 23.10 -19.53
N ASP A 1005 23.82 23.52 -18.57
CA ASP A 1005 23.95 24.89 -18.10
C ASP A 1005 25.41 25.39 -18.26
N PRO A 1006 25.69 26.43 -19.07
CA PRO A 1006 24.76 27.20 -19.89
C PRO A 1006 24.20 26.39 -21.07
N MET A 1007 23.04 26.83 -21.57
CA MET A 1007 22.40 26.21 -22.73
C MET A 1007 23.26 26.25 -24.00
N THR A 1008 23.00 25.33 -24.93
CA THR A 1008 23.72 25.22 -26.21
C THR A 1008 22.76 25.02 -27.39
N TRP A 1009 23.25 25.20 -28.62
CA TRP A 1009 22.48 25.05 -29.85
C TRP A 1009 22.66 23.67 -30.46
N ALA A 1010 21.56 22.97 -30.75
CA ALA A 1010 21.56 21.80 -31.63
C ALA A 1010 21.63 22.23 -33.10
N VAL A 1011 20.88 23.28 -33.44
CA VAL A 1011 20.93 23.96 -34.74
C VAL A 1011 20.99 25.45 -34.47
N GLN A 1012 22.10 26.08 -34.87
CA GLN A 1012 22.23 27.53 -34.75
C GLN A 1012 21.17 28.25 -35.60
N PRO A 1013 20.79 29.50 -35.25
CA PRO A 1013 19.92 30.32 -36.08
C PRO A 1013 20.39 30.32 -37.53
N HIS A 1014 19.47 30.04 -38.44
CA HIS A 1014 19.68 30.08 -39.89
C HIS A 1014 18.43 30.66 -40.55
N PRO A 1015 18.59 31.45 -41.63
CA PRO A 1015 17.43 32.00 -42.33
C PRO A 1015 16.65 30.89 -43.03
N THR A 1016 15.33 31.00 -43.01
CA THR A 1016 14.42 30.14 -43.78
C THR A 1016 13.71 30.90 -44.92
N SER A 1017 13.70 32.23 -44.85
CA SER A 1017 13.25 33.13 -45.93
C SER A 1017 13.85 34.54 -45.75
N SER A 1018 13.43 35.50 -46.56
CA SER A 1018 13.76 36.91 -46.35
C SER A 1018 13.09 37.51 -45.11
N THR A 1019 12.07 36.84 -44.53
CA THR A 1019 11.34 37.33 -43.35
C THR A 1019 11.33 36.34 -42.18
N SER A 1020 12.15 35.27 -42.20
CA SER A 1020 12.15 34.28 -41.12
C SER A 1020 13.51 33.63 -40.83
N ILE A 1021 13.72 33.27 -39.56
CA ILE A 1021 14.90 32.56 -39.05
C ILE A 1021 14.44 31.39 -38.17
N SER A 1022 14.97 30.19 -38.42
CA SER A 1022 14.70 28.98 -37.62
C SER A 1022 15.92 28.56 -36.79
N MET A 1023 15.68 27.99 -35.61
CA MET A 1023 16.73 27.59 -34.67
C MET A 1023 16.29 26.45 -33.74
N ALA A 1024 17.26 25.68 -33.23
CA ALA A 1024 17.01 24.60 -32.27
C ALA A 1024 18.05 24.56 -31.14
N ALA A 1025 17.57 24.48 -29.90
CA ALA A 1025 18.39 24.26 -28.72
C ALA A 1025 18.80 22.79 -28.59
N THR A 1026 19.95 22.54 -27.96
CA THR A 1026 20.29 21.19 -27.48
C THR A 1026 19.24 20.75 -26.47
N PRO A 1027 18.63 19.56 -26.61
CA PRO A 1027 17.66 19.07 -25.64
C PRO A 1027 18.27 19.06 -24.23
N ALA A 1028 17.67 19.82 -23.33
CA ALA A 1028 18.01 19.87 -21.92
C ALA A 1028 17.21 18.84 -21.13
N SER A 1029 17.81 18.37 -20.05
CA SER A 1029 17.30 17.29 -19.20
C SER A 1029 17.14 17.79 -17.77
N ASP A 1030 15.99 17.51 -17.17
CA ASP A 1030 15.68 17.75 -15.78
C ASP A 1030 14.63 16.74 -15.29
N GLN A 1031 14.66 16.36 -14.00
CA GLN A 1031 13.74 15.36 -13.44
C GLN A 1031 12.28 15.84 -13.41
N SER A 1032 12.05 17.15 -13.30
CA SER A 1032 10.72 17.74 -13.31
C SER A 1032 10.18 18.00 -14.73
N GLY A 1033 11.03 17.90 -15.75
CA GLY A 1033 10.76 18.31 -17.15
C GLY A 1033 11.33 19.69 -17.46
N VAL A 1034 11.35 20.08 -18.74
CA VAL A 1034 12.04 21.30 -19.21
C VAL A 1034 11.17 22.15 -20.13
N GLU A 1035 11.30 23.48 -20.04
CA GLU A 1035 10.80 24.47 -20.99
C GLU A 1035 11.97 25.33 -21.53
N TYR A 1036 11.84 25.86 -22.74
CA TYR A 1036 12.85 26.66 -23.44
C TYR A 1036 12.34 28.08 -23.72
N TYR A 1037 13.26 29.06 -23.71
CA TYR A 1037 12.98 30.45 -24.04
C TYR A 1037 14.07 30.98 -24.99
N PHE A 1038 13.68 31.31 -26.21
CA PHE A 1038 14.53 31.96 -27.21
C PHE A 1038 14.35 33.47 -27.11
N THR A 1039 15.44 34.18 -26.94
CA THR A 1039 15.47 35.65 -26.83
C THR A 1039 16.18 36.24 -28.03
N CYS A 1040 15.53 37.18 -28.71
CA CYS A 1040 16.18 38.01 -29.72
C CYS A 1040 16.97 39.13 -29.02
N VAL A 1041 18.30 38.98 -28.98
CA VAL A 1041 19.18 39.93 -28.27
C VAL A 1041 19.64 41.10 -29.15
N SER A 1042 19.52 40.98 -30.48
CA SER A 1042 19.83 42.07 -31.42
C SER A 1042 19.12 41.87 -32.77
N GLY A 1043 18.93 42.95 -33.53
CA GLY A 1043 18.22 42.92 -34.82
C GLY A 1043 16.72 43.29 -34.72
N GLY A 1044 16.13 43.19 -33.53
CA GLY A 1044 14.74 43.60 -33.25
C GLY A 1044 13.68 42.61 -33.72
N GLY A 1045 13.98 41.31 -33.61
CA GLY A 1045 13.02 40.22 -33.80
C GLY A 1045 12.21 39.96 -32.52
N HIS A 1046 11.59 38.79 -32.44
CA HIS A 1046 10.65 38.41 -31.38
C HIS A 1046 11.25 37.36 -30.42
N ASP A 1047 10.72 37.34 -29.19
CA ASP A 1047 11.02 36.31 -28.20
C ASP A 1047 9.96 35.20 -28.28
N SER A 1048 10.35 33.95 -28.03
CA SER A 1048 9.43 32.80 -28.17
C SER A 1048 8.39 32.68 -27.05
N GLY A 1049 8.64 33.28 -25.88
CA GLY A 1049 7.99 32.83 -24.65
C GLY A 1049 8.55 31.47 -24.16
N TRP A 1050 8.08 30.99 -23.01
CA TRP A 1050 8.43 29.65 -22.51
C TRP A 1050 7.62 28.58 -23.26
N GLN A 1051 8.31 27.57 -23.79
CA GLN A 1051 7.70 26.51 -24.58
C GLN A 1051 8.34 25.14 -24.33
N ASP A 1052 7.59 24.06 -24.51
CA ASP A 1052 8.10 22.68 -24.37
C ASP A 1052 9.04 22.27 -25.52
N SER A 1053 8.88 22.90 -26.69
CA SER A 1053 9.68 22.57 -27.87
C SER A 1053 11.08 23.17 -27.78
N PRO A 1054 12.15 22.40 -28.06
CA PRO A 1054 13.50 22.93 -28.21
C PRO A 1054 13.71 23.62 -29.57
N THR A 1055 12.68 23.81 -30.39
CA THR A 1055 12.76 24.49 -31.69
C THR A 1055 11.91 25.76 -31.73
N TYR A 1056 12.42 26.80 -32.39
CA TYR A 1056 11.71 28.07 -32.56
C TYR A 1056 11.94 28.63 -33.97
N GLU A 1057 10.90 29.22 -34.55
CA GLU A 1057 10.95 29.95 -35.82
C GLU A 1057 10.42 31.37 -35.57
N ASP A 1058 11.29 32.35 -35.78
CA ASP A 1058 10.94 33.77 -35.70
C ASP A 1058 10.58 34.26 -37.11
N THR A 1059 9.41 34.87 -37.25
CA THR A 1059 8.80 35.27 -38.52
C THR A 1059 8.50 36.77 -38.51
N ASP A 1060 8.03 37.33 -39.63
CA ASP A 1060 7.78 38.77 -39.79
C ASP A 1060 9.04 39.65 -39.59
N LEU A 1061 10.20 39.10 -39.95
CA LEU A 1061 11.50 39.78 -39.85
C LEU A 1061 11.76 40.68 -41.07
N GLN A 1062 12.67 41.64 -40.92
CA GLN A 1062 13.12 42.51 -41.99
C GLN A 1062 14.16 41.79 -42.85
N SER A 1063 14.04 41.92 -44.17
CA SER A 1063 14.98 41.36 -45.14
C SER A 1063 16.41 41.90 -45.00
N ASN A 1064 17.39 41.07 -45.36
CA ASN A 1064 18.82 41.36 -45.29
C ASN A 1064 19.29 41.96 -43.95
N LYS A 1065 18.71 41.52 -42.84
CA LYS A 1065 19.04 42.04 -41.51
C LYS A 1065 19.63 40.96 -40.63
N LEU A 1066 20.69 41.31 -39.93
CA LEU A 1066 21.33 40.43 -38.97
C LEU A 1066 20.53 40.43 -37.66
N TYR A 1067 20.12 39.24 -37.25
CA TYR A 1067 19.48 38.96 -35.97
C TYR A 1067 20.38 38.09 -35.11
N SER A 1068 20.38 38.32 -33.80
CA SER A 1068 21.13 37.52 -32.83
C SER A 1068 20.18 36.94 -31.80
N TYR A 1069 20.28 35.65 -31.51
CA TYR A 1069 19.45 34.95 -30.54
C TYR A 1069 20.30 34.28 -29.46
N THR A 1070 19.72 34.18 -28.27
CA THR A 1070 20.17 33.29 -27.17
C THR A 1070 19.03 32.35 -26.79
N VAL A 1071 19.33 31.20 -26.21
CA VAL A 1071 18.31 30.31 -25.62
C VAL A 1071 18.63 30.00 -24.16
N ALA A 1072 17.63 30.04 -23.29
CA ALA A 1072 17.71 29.51 -21.92
C ALA A 1072 16.70 28.37 -21.76
N ALA A 1073 16.94 27.49 -20.80
CA ALA A 1073 16.01 26.45 -20.41
C ALA A 1073 15.62 26.67 -18.94
N ARG A 1074 14.44 26.22 -18.54
CA ARG A 1074 14.05 26.14 -17.13
C ARG A 1074 13.39 24.82 -16.84
N ASP A 1075 13.49 24.38 -15.60
CA ASP A 1075 12.79 23.20 -15.15
C ASP A 1075 11.27 23.46 -15.04
N LYS A 1076 10.49 22.38 -14.91
CA LYS A 1076 9.05 22.45 -14.60
C LYS A 1076 8.77 22.27 -13.11
N ASN A 1077 9.80 22.39 -12.27
CA ASN A 1077 9.63 22.48 -10.84
C ASN A 1077 8.85 23.77 -10.52
N PRO A 1078 8.02 23.82 -9.47
CA PRO A 1078 7.40 25.06 -9.03
C PRO A 1078 8.37 26.25 -8.80
N ASN A 1079 9.66 26.00 -8.54
CA ASN A 1079 10.71 27.03 -8.45
C ASN A 1079 11.18 27.58 -9.80
N GLN A 1080 10.96 26.84 -10.90
CA GLN A 1080 11.31 27.24 -12.26
C GLN A 1080 12.79 27.62 -12.41
N ASN A 1081 13.70 26.77 -11.91
CA ASN A 1081 15.12 27.06 -11.95
C ASN A 1081 15.59 27.16 -13.40
N THR A 1082 16.23 28.28 -13.74
CA THR A 1082 16.55 28.65 -15.13
C THR A 1082 18.05 28.57 -15.36
N THR A 1083 18.47 27.98 -16.47
CA THR A 1083 19.87 27.92 -16.89
C THR A 1083 20.40 29.31 -17.22
N ALA A 1084 21.72 29.47 -17.22
CA ALA A 1084 22.34 30.55 -17.96
C ALA A 1084 22.00 30.42 -19.47
N PRO A 1085 21.79 31.55 -20.16
CA PRO A 1085 21.50 31.54 -21.59
C PRO A 1085 22.71 31.05 -22.40
N SER A 1086 22.43 30.50 -23.57
CA SER A 1086 23.46 30.10 -24.52
C SER A 1086 24.30 31.27 -25.00
N GLN A 1087 25.46 30.95 -25.60
CA GLN A 1087 26.17 31.97 -26.37
C GLN A 1087 25.30 32.46 -27.52
N ALA A 1088 25.28 33.78 -27.70
CA ALA A 1088 24.53 34.41 -28.77
C ALA A 1088 25.01 33.90 -30.14
N SER A 1089 24.08 33.48 -30.98
CA SER A 1089 24.34 33.07 -32.36
C SER A 1089 23.50 33.93 -33.29
N SER A 1090 24.00 34.22 -34.48
CA SER A 1090 23.37 35.19 -35.39
C SER A 1090 23.13 34.60 -36.76
N ALA A 1091 22.01 34.99 -37.36
CA ALA A 1091 21.67 34.73 -38.75
C ALA A 1091 21.20 36.01 -39.40
N ARG A 1092 21.51 36.15 -40.70
CA ARG A 1092 21.00 37.23 -41.54
C ARG A 1092 19.86 36.64 -42.37
N THR A 1093 18.69 37.28 -42.35
CA THR A 1093 17.59 36.94 -43.26
C THR A 1093 18.06 37.04 -44.71
N VAL A 1094 17.51 36.21 -45.60
CA VAL A 1094 17.87 36.20 -47.03
C VAL A 1094 17.60 37.60 -47.62
N LEU A 1095 18.40 37.98 -48.62
CA LEU A 1095 18.24 39.23 -49.34
C LEU A 1095 17.01 39.14 -50.26
N ASP A 1096 16.14 40.15 -50.26
CA ASP A 1096 14.99 40.17 -51.17
C ASP A 1096 15.47 40.10 -52.62
N GLY A 1097 15.09 39.04 -53.33
CA GLY A 1097 15.50 38.77 -54.70
C GLY A 1097 16.67 37.80 -54.87
N ASP A 1098 17.22 37.23 -53.79
CA ASP A 1098 18.15 36.09 -53.79
C ASP A 1098 17.30 34.81 -53.77
N PHE A 1099 16.93 34.35 -54.96
CA PHE A 1099 16.03 33.21 -55.21
C PHE A 1099 16.77 31.88 -55.22
N GLU A 1100 18.09 31.90 -55.38
CA GLU A 1100 18.95 30.76 -55.15
C GLU A 1100 19.94 31.08 -54.04
N PRO A 1101 19.76 30.57 -52.80
CA PRO A 1101 20.38 31.08 -51.58
C PRO A 1101 21.90 30.87 -51.50
N ASP A 1102 22.65 31.53 -52.37
CA ASP A 1102 24.10 31.55 -52.47
C ASP A 1102 24.69 32.86 -51.89
N GLY A 1103 23.82 33.80 -51.55
CA GLY A 1103 24.11 34.96 -50.71
C GLY A 1103 24.42 36.23 -51.49
N ASP A 1104 24.22 36.25 -52.81
CA ASP A 1104 24.15 37.44 -53.63
C ASP A 1104 22.85 37.51 -54.42
N VAL A 1105 22.52 38.69 -54.95
CA VAL A 1105 21.51 38.82 -56.00
C VAL A 1105 22.29 38.99 -57.30
N ASP A 1106 22.12 38.06 -58.24
CA ASP A 1106 22.91 38.04 -59.45
C ASP A 1106 22.08 37.76 -60.73
N PHE A 1107 22.74 37.33 -61.81
CA PHE A 1107 22.08 37.08 -63.08
C PHE A 1107 21.17 35.85 -63.04
N ASP A 1108 21.53 34.86 -62.24
CA ASP A 1108 20.79 33.61 -62.14
C ASP A 1108 19.48 33.88 -61.34
N ASP A 1109 19.50 34.74 -60.32
CA ASP A 1109 18.30 35.25 -59.64
C ASP A 1109 17.39 36.07 -60.57
N TYR A 1110 17.97 36.95 -61.38
CA TYR A 1110 17.21 37.68 -62.40
C TYR A 1110 16.58 36.73 -63.42
N SER A 1111 17.27 35.63 -63.75
CA SER A 1111 16.73 34.63 -64.65
C SER A 1111 15.54 33.90 -64.03
N TRP A 1112 15.58 33.65 -62.73
CA TRP A 1112 14.45 33.11 -61.97
C TRP A 1112 13.28 34.10 -61.89
N PHE A 1113 13.56 35.36 -61.51
CA PHE A 1113 12.59 36.45 -61.44
C PHE A 1113 11.88 36.70 -62.79
N ALA A 1114 12.64 36.70 -63.90
CA ALA A 1114 12.13 36.95 -65.23
C ALA A 1114 11.14 35.86 -65.71
N LEU A 1115 11.21 34.64 -65.15
CA LEU A 1115 10.23 33.58 -65.42
C LEU A 1115 8.86 33.87 -64.79
N GLN A 1116 8.82 34.69 -63.74
CA GLN A 1116 7.60 35.07 -63.01
C GLN A 1116 6.99 36.41 -63.50
N TRP A 1117 7.66 37.11 -64.42
CA TRP A 1117 7.21 38.41 -64.94
C TRP A 1117 5.86 38.32 -65.69
N PRO A 1118 4.88 39.21 -65.42
CA PRO A 1118 3.57 39.15 -66.05
C PRO A 1118 3.66 39.38 -67.57
N GLY A 1119 3.47 38.31 -68.34
CA GLY A 1119 3.63 38.28 -69.79
C GLY A 1119 4.39 37.05 -70.31
N GLY A 1120 5.09 36.33 -69.42
CA GLY A 1120 5.81 35.09 -69.67
C GLY A 1120 5.00 33.81 -69.45
N GLY A 1121 3.70 33.77 -69.73
CA GLY A 1121 2.96 32.50 -69.86
C GLY A 1121 3.00 31.54 -68.66
N GLY A 1122 2.70 32.02 -67.45
CA GLY A 1122 2.39 31.18 -66.29
C GLY A 1122 1.84 32.07 -65.18
N ALA A 1123 0.54 32.02 -64.94
CA ALA A 1123 -0.12 32.79 -63.89
C ALA A 1123 -0.58 31.82 -62.81
N GLU A 1124 0.21 31.64 -61.75
CA GLU A 1124 -0.24 31.15 -60.44
C GLU A 1124 0.57 31.85 -59.33
N SER A 1125 -0.12 32.68 -58.53
CA SER A 1125 0.31 33.43 -57.32
C SER A 1125 1.56 34.31 -57.43
N ALA A 1126 1.44 35.57 -57.02
CA ALA A 1126 2.55 36.47 -56.67
C ALA A 1126 3.33 35.87 -55.50
N GLY A 1127 4.14 34.85 -55.78
CA GLY A 1127 4.99 34.17 -54.79
C GLY A 1127 6.21 35.02 -54.47
N GLU A 1128 7.33 34.36 -54.17
CA GLU A 1128 8.60 34.97 -53.74
C GLU A 1128 9.12 36.09 -54.67
N ALA A 1129 8.67 36.17 -55.93
CA ALA A 1129 9.02 37.21 -56.90
C ALA A 1129 8.34 38.58 -56.72
N ASP A 1130 7.32 38.69 -55.87
CA ASP A 1130 6.79 39.99 -55.43
C ASP A 1130 7.63 40.48 -54.25
N LEU A 1131 8.58 41.38 -54.53
CA LEU A 1131 9.61 41.84 -53.60
C LEU A 1131 9.19 43.09 -52.82
N ASP A 1132 8.18 43.83 -53.27
CA ASP A 1132 7.64 45.00 -52.55
C ASP A 1132 6.32 44.73 -51.79
N GLY A 1133 5.74 43.55 -52.00
CA GLY A 1133 4.60 43.00 -51.27
C GLY A 1133 3.26 43.60 -51.66
N ASP A 1134 3.17 44.23 -52.83
CA ASP A 1134 1.92 44.82 -53.34
C ASP A 1134 1.02 43.83 -54.10
N ASN A 1135 1.46 42.57 -54.19
CA ASN A 1135 0.76 41.42 -54.72
C ASN A 1135 0.63 41.44 -56.25
N ASP A 1136 1.47 42.22 -56.93
CA ASP A 1136 1.82 42.08 -58.34
C ASP A 1136 3.36 41.93 -58.54
N ILE A 1137 3.81 41.71 -59.78
CA ILE A 1137 5.23 41.59 -60.11
C ILE A 1137 5.50 42.64 -61.18
N ASP A 1138 6.12 43.74 -60.81
CA ASP A 1138 6.28 44.89 -61.68
C ASP A 1138 7.69 45.51 -61.65
N LEU A 1139 7.81 46.72 -62.21
CA LEU A 1139 9.09 47.42 -62.32
C LEU A 1139 9.67 47.84 -60.96
N GLN A 1140 8.88 47.83 -59.89
CA GLN A 1140 9.29 48.15 -58.53
C GLN A 1140 9.98 46.93 -57.91
N ASP A 1141 9.45 45.73 -58.09
CA ASP A 1141 10.14 44.47 -57.72
C ASP A 1141 11.44 44.31 -58.50
N LEU A 1142 11.41 44.59 -59.80
CA LEU A 1142 12.61 44.56 -60.63
C LEU A 1142 13.65 45.59 -60.17
N ALA A 1143 13.20 46.73 -59.64
CA ALA A 1143 14.09 47.76 -59.10
C ALA A 1143 14.72 47.33 -57.76
N ILE A 1144 13.99 46.59 -56.91
CA ILE A 1144 14.53 45.98 -55.68
C ILE A 1144 15.58 44.93 -56.04
N LEU A 1145 15.26 44.02 -56.97
CA LEU A 1145 16.17 43.00 -57.48
C LEU A 1145 17.48 43.62 -58.02
N PHE A 1146 17.38 44.59 -58.93
CA PHE A 1146 18.58 45.23 -59.49
C PHE A 1146 19.31 46.14 -58.49
N GLY A 1147 18.60 46.73 -57.54
CA GLY A 1147 19.21 47.51 -56.45
C GLY A 1147 20.10 46.64 -55.59
N ASN A 1148 19.60 45.47 -55.21
CA ASN A 1148 20.31 44.47 -54.43
C ASN A 1148 21.46 43.82 -55.23
N TRP A 1149 21.27 43.59 -56.54
CA TRP A 1149 22.33 43.11 -57.44
C TRP A 1149 23.50 44.08 -57.58
N LEU A 1150 23.25 45.40 -57.59
CA LEU A 1150 24.32 46.39 -57.69
C LEU A 1150 25.13 46.56 -56.40
N ASP A 1151 24.55 46.23 -55.24
CA ASP A 1151 25.19 46.34 -53.93
C ASP A 1151 26.06 45.10 -53.55
N THR A 1152 25.85 43.93 -54.19
CA THR A 1152 26.60 42.68 -53.93
C THR A 1152 27.94 42.60 -54.70
N VAL A 1153 28.17 43.45 -55.71
CA VAL A 1153 29.38 43.43 -56.56
C VAL A 1153 30.68 43.84 -55.82
N GLU A 1154 30.58 44.33 -54.57
CA GLU A 1154 31.74 44.55 -53.70
C GLU A 1154 31.61 43.77 -52.38
N GLN A 1155 32.04 42.49 -52.30
CA GLN A 1155 32.26 41.79 -51.02
C GLN A 1155 33.19 40.53 -51.13
N PRO A 1156 33.68 39.97 -49.99
CA PRO A 1156 35.03 39.41 -49.80
C PRO A 1156 35.22 37.94 -50.24
N PRO A 1157 36.48 37.42 -50.27
CA PRO A 1157 36.77 36.06 -50.75
C PRO A 1157 36.00 34.97 -49.98
N PRO A 1158 35.71 33.80 -50.57
CA PRO A 1158 34.97 32.72 -49.90
C PRO A 1158 35.67 32.20 -48.64
N LEU A 1159 34.93 31.46 -47.81
CA LEU A 1159 35.47 30.77 -46.62
C LEU A 1159 36.71 29.92 -46.97
N PRO A 1160 37.67 29.79 -46.05
CA PRO A 1160 38.90 29.06 -46.33
C PRO A 1160 38.62 27.55 -46.41
N GLY A 1161 39.41 26.80 -47.18
CA GLY A 1161 39.32 25.34 -47.24
C GLY A 1161 39.68 24.68 -45.90
N GLU A 1162 39.36 23.39 -45.77
CA GLU A 1162 39.69 22.60 -44.57
C GLU A 1162 41.20 22.28 -44.48
N ALA A 1163 41.72 22.18 -43.25
CA ALA A 1163 43.08 21.71 -43.01
C ALA A 1163 43.21 20.20 -43.29
N GLY A 1164 44.31 19.77 -43.91
CA GLY A 1164 44.51 18.37 -44.32
C GLY A 1164 45.90 17.83 -43.97
N ASN A 1165 46.15 16.55 -44.27
CA ASN A 1165 47.44 15.86 -44.08
C ASN A 1165 48.05 16.01 -42.66
N PRO A 1166 47.37 15.51 -41.61
CA PRO A 1166 47.87 15.59 -40.25
C PRO A 1166 49.14 14.75 -40.05
N ASN A 1167 50.06 15.28 -39.25
CA ASN A 1167 51.22 14.56 -38.72
C ASN A 1167 51.41 14.91 -37.24
N PRO A 1168 51.28 13.97 -36.28
CA PRO A 1168 51.01 12.53 -36.48
C PRO A 1168 49.73 12.24 -37.26
N SER A 1169 49.75 11.20 -38.09
CA SER A 1169 48.57 10.79 -38.87
C SER A 1169 47.44 10.36 -37.94
N ASP A 1170 46.19 10.50 -38.38
CA ASP A 1170 45.04 10.09 -37.58
C ASP A 1170 45.13 8.60 -37.19
N GLY A 1171 44.87 8.32 -35.91
CA GLY A 1171 44.99 7.01 -35.29
C GLY A 1171 46.41 6.52 -35.02
N ALA A 1172 47.46 7.34 -35.23
CA ALA A 1172 48.85 6.90 -35.02
C ALA A 1172 49.12 6.51 -33.56
N THR A 1173 49.94 5.48 -33.35
CA THR A 1173 50.35 5.01 -32.02
C THR A 1173 51.87 5.10 -31.86
N SER A 1174 52.35 5.05 -30.61
CA SER A 1174 53.78 5.13 -30.29
C SER A 1174 54.44 6.46 -30.66
N ILE A 1175 53.69 7.56 -30.55
CA ILE A 1175 54.19 8.91 -30.81
C ILE A 1175 55.06 9.40 -29.64
N GLU A 1176 56.20 10.01 -29.94
CA GLU A 1176 57.07 10.61 -28.93
C GLU A 1176 56.32 11.68 -28.12
N VAL A 1177 56.54 11.74 -26.81
CA VAL A 1177 55.86 12.70 -25.91
C VAL A 1177 56.26 14.17 -26.15
N THR A 1178 57.19 14.40 -27.08
CA THR A 1178 57.66 15.72 -27.55
C THR A 1178 57.30 15.97 -29.03
N ALA A 1179 56.41 15.16 -29.61
CA ALA A 1179 56.07 15.27 -31.02
C ALA A 1179 55.39 16.61 -31.35
N LEU A 1180 55.93 17.28 -32.36
CA LEU A 1180 55.36 18.48 -32.97
C LEU A 1180 54.18 18.06 -33.87
N LEU A 1181 53.04 18.74 -33.73
CA LEU A 1181 51.89 18.55 -34.61
C LEU A 1181 52.05 19.42 -35.85
N SER A 1182 51.71 18.89 -37.02
CA SER A 1182 51.79 19.63 -38.29
C SER A 1182 50.69 19.22 -39.27
N TRP A 1183 50.22 20.17 -40.08
CA TRP A 1183 49.15 19.98 -41.06
C TRP A 1183 49.44 20.76 -42.34
N THR A 1184 48.66 20.51 -43.39
CA THR A 1184 48.56 21.35 -44.59
C THR A 1184 47.43 22.35 -44.41
N ALA A 1185 47.71 23.64 -44.58
CA ALA A 1185 46.70 24.70 -44.52
C ALA A 1185 45.62 24.49 -45.60
N GLY A 1186 44.38 24.80 -45.27
CA GLY A 1186 43.30 24.78 -46.25
C GLY A 1186 43.36 25.95 -47.23
N THR A 1187 42.81 25.76 -48.43
CA THR A 1187 42.89 26.71 -49.54
C THR A 1187 42.29 28.07 -49.16
N GLY A 1188 43.06 29.16 -49.19
CA GLY A 1188 42.54 30.49 -48.81
C GLY A 1188 42.51 30.80 -47.31
N ALA A 1189 43.09 29.94 -46.46
CA ALA A 1189 43.30 30.21 -45.03
C ALA A 1189 44.40 31.27 -44.81
N ALA A 1190 44.11 32.28 -43.98
CA ALA A 1190 45.07 33.29 -43.53
C ALA A 1190 45.67 32.94 -42.14
N SER A 1191 44.92 32.23 -41.29
CA SER A 1191 45.38 31.70 -40.00
C SER A 1191 44.62 30.44 -39.59
N HIS A 1192 44.97 29.85 -38.45
CA HIS A 1192 44.47 28.55 -38.01
C HIS A 1192 44.19 28.55 -36.51
N ASP A 1193 43.00 28.12 -36.12
CA ASP A 1193 42.63 27.89 -34.73
C ASP A 1193 42.96 26.45 -34.34
N VAL A 1194 43.88 26.29 -33.39
CA VAL A 1194 44.39 24.99 -32.96
C VAL A 1194 43.63 24.51 -31.73
N TYR A 1195 43.14 23.26 -31.78
CA TYR A 1195 42.51 22.56 -30.67
C TYR A 1195 43.32 21.30 -30.35
N PHE A 1196 43.64 21.07 -29.07
CA PHE A 1196 44.45 19.92 -28.65
C PHE A 1196 44.14 19.49 -27.20
N GLY A 1197 43.89 18.21 -26.93
CA GLY A 1197 43.64 17.72 -25.56
C GLY A 1197 43.48 16.21 -25.47
N THR A 1198 43.05 15.70 -24.31
CA THR A 1198 42.72 14.28 -24.09
C THR A 1198 41.22 13.99 -24.19
N SER A 1199 40.39 15.03 -24.33
CA SER A 1199 38.94 14.95 -24.55
C SER A 1199 38.59 15.03 -26.05
N ASN A 1200 37.47 14.43 -26.44
CA ASN A 1200 36.87 14.62 -27.76
C ASN A 1200 35.48 15.26 -27.58
N PRO A 1201 35.27 16.54 -27.98
CA PRO A 1201 36.17 17.39 -28.74
C PRO A 1201 37.35 17.96 -27.93
N PRO A 1202 38.49 18.26 -28.59
CA PRO A 1202 39.66 18.83 -27.94
C PRO A 1202 39.50 20.33 -27.63
N ALA A 1203 40.15 20.80 -26.56
CA ALA A 1203 40.06 22.20 -26.13
C ALA A 1203 40.88 23.15 -27.01
N PHE A 1204 40.40 24.39 -27.21
CA PHE A 1204 41.09 25.43 -27.96
C PHE A 1204 42.43 25.83 -27.30
N ARG A 1205 43.44 26.09 -28.12
CA ARG A 1205 44.82 26.44 -27.69
C ARG A 1205 45.29 27.79 -28.20
N GLY A 1206 44.76 28.26 -29.32
CA GLY A 1206 45.05 29.59 -29.85
C GLY A 1206 44.99 29.66 -31.37
N ASN A 1207 44.98 30.88 -31.89
CA ASN A 1207 45.10 31.16 -33.33
C ASN A 1207 46.58 31.36 -33.71
N GLN A 1208 46.99 30.83 -34.87
CA GLN A 1208 48.35 31.00 -35.39
C GLN A 1208 48.39 30.97 -36.92
N THR A 1209 49.39 31.63 -37.51
CA THR A 1209 49.62 31.60 -38.96
C THR A 1209 50.49 30.42 -39.41
N SER A 1210 51.26 29.81 -38.50
CA SER A 1210 52.06 28.61 -38.79
C SER A 1210 51.17 27.37 -38.92
N THR A 1211 51.62 26.40 -39.72
CA THR A 1211 50.96 25.09 -39.88
C THR A 1211 51.55 24.00 -38.98
N THR A 1212 52.16 24.41 -37.88
CA THR A 1212 52.78 23.53 -36.87
C THR A 1212 52.45 23.99 -35.46
N TYR A 1213 52.17 23.07 -34.55
CA TYR A 1213 51.87 23.36 -33.15
C TYR A 1213 52.72 22.48 -32.22
N ASP A 1214 53.37 23.13 -31.26
CA ASP A 1214 54.14 22.48 -30.19
C ASP A 1214 53.29 22.39 -28.92
N PRO A 1215 52.85 21.18 -28.50
CA PRO A 1215 52.07 21.02 -27.28
C PRO A 1215 52.85 21.53 -26.05
N PRO A 1216 52.23 22.33 -25.16
CA PRO A 1216 52.93 22.86 -24.00
C PRO A 1216 53.26 21.74 -22.99
N GLY A 1217 54.57 21.46 -22.84
CA GLY A 1217 55.10 20.44 -21.92
C GLY A 1217 55.24 19.05 -22.54
N SER A 1218 55.87 18.11 -21.83
CA SER A 1218 55.91 16.72 -22.26
C SER A 1218 54.53 16.08 -22.13
N MET A 1219 53.98 15.55 -23.22
CA MET A 1219 52.72 14.81 -23.20
C MET A 1219 52.83 13.56 -22.29
N PRO A 1220 51.77 13.13 -21.60
CA PRO A 1220 51.83 11.91 -20.80
C PRO A 1220 52.05 10.67 -21.69
N TYR A 1221 52.78 9.67 -21.20
CA TYR A 1221 53.00 8.39 -21.90
C TYR A 1221 51.71 7.55 -21.98
N LEU A 1222 51.59 6.68 -22.99
CA LEU A 1222 50.44 5.78 -23.22
C LEU A 1222 49.07 6.48 -23.23
N THR A 1223 49.02 7.76 -23.62
CA THR A 1223 47.83 8.59 -23.54
C THR A 1223 47.33 8.94 -24.94
N LYS A 1224 46.01 8.78 -25.15
CA LYS A 1224 45.34 9.16 -26.39
C LYS A 1224 45.03 10.66 -26.36
N HIS A 1225 45.48 11.36 -27.39
CA HIS A 1225 45.24 12.78 -27.61
C HIS A 1225 44.36 12.98 -28.85
N TYR A 1226 43.53 14.01 -28.80
CA TYR A 1226 42.68 14.49 -29.88
C TYR A 1226 43.10 15.91 -30.28
N TRP A 1227 43.04 16.22 -31.56
CA TRP A 1227 43.40 17.53 -32.07
C TRP A 1227 42.66 17.87 -33.36
N ARG A 1228 42.39 19.17 -33.56
CA ARG A 1228 41.61 19.70 -34.68
C ARG A 1228 42.16 21.06 -35.07
N ILE A 1229 42.12 21.36 -36.37
CA ILE A 1229 42.57 22.65 -36.90
C ILE A 1229 41.44 23.29 -37.70
N ASP A 1230 40.99 24.46 -37.26
CA ASP A 1230 39.99 25.23 -38.00
C ASP A 1230 40.71 26.30 -38.83
N SER A 1231 40.49 26.31 -40.15
CA SER A 1231 41.06 27.31 -41.05
C SER A 1231 40.31 28.63 -40.95
N VAL A 1232 41.01 29.77 -40.93
CA VAL A 1232 40.42 31.10 -40.74
C VAL A 1232 40.89 32.07 -41.82
N ASN A 1233 39.98 32.87 -42.40
CA ASN A 1233 40.31 34.03 -43.23
C ASN A 1233 39.42 35.24 -42.86
N SER A 1234 39.46 36.31 -43.65
CA SER A 1234 38.68 37.53 -43.39
C SER A 1234 37.17 37.35 -43.44
N THR A 1235 36.70 36.25 -44.05
CA THR A 1235 35.29 35.97 -44.32
C THR A 1235 34.70 35.01 -43.29
N GLY A 1236 35.54 34.19 -42.65
CA GLY A 1236 35.13 33.35 -41.53
C GLY A 1236 36.05 32.15 -41.32
N LYS A 1237 35.50 31.14 -40.65
CA LYS A 1237 36.21 29.95 -40.21
C LYS A 1237 35.57 28.69 -40.79
N THR A 1238 36.41 27.78 -41.27
CA THR A 1238 36.01 26.43 -41.69
C THR A 1238 36.56 25.43 -40.68
N PRO A 1239 35.69 24.75 -39.89
CA PRO A 1239 36.12 23.74 -38.93
C PRO A 1239 36.81 22.54 -39.59
N GLY A 1240 37.87 22.03 -38.98
CA GLY A 1240 38.53 20.81 -39.45
C GLY A 1240 37.95 19.53 -38.84
N ILE A 1241 38.28 18.37 -39.41
CA ILE A 1241 38.04 17.07 -38.78
C ILE A 1241 38.93 16.86 -37.54
N VAL A 1242 38.41 16.12 -36.55
CA VAL A 1242 39.16 15.76 -35.34
C VAL A 1242 40.04 14.55 -35.63
N TRP A 1243 41.35 14.72 -35.47
CA TRP A 1243 42.35 13.65 -35.54
C TRP A 1243 42.75 13.17 -34.14
N SER A 1244 43.31 11.97 -34.05
CA SER A 1244 43.81 11.41 -32.80
C SER A 1244 45.17 10.71 -32.96
N PHE A 1245 45.93 10.63 -31.87
CA PHE A 1245 47.12 9.77 -31.77
C PHE A 1245 47.36 9.33 -30.32
N THR A 1246 48.16 8.29 -30.12
CA THR A 1246 48.53 7.78 -28.79
C THR A 1246 50.05 7.84 -28.59
N THR A 1247 50.49 8.43 -27.47
CA THR A 1247 51.91 8.51 -27.11
C THR A 1247 52.50 7.14 -26.75
N GLY A 1248 53.80 6.96 -26.98
CA GLY A 1248 54.53 5.73 -26.65
C GLY A 1248 54.63 5.45 -25.15
N PRO A 1249 55.16 4.27 -24.74
CA PRO A 1249 55.53 3.99 -23.35
C PRO A 1249 56.78 4.77 -22.92
N ILE A 1250 56.99 4.87 -21.59
CA ILE A 1250 58.20 5.48 -21.00
C ILE A 1250 59.46 4.78 -21.55
N PRO A 1251 60.46 5.50 -22.10
CA PRO A 1251 61.72 4.92 -22.54
C PRO A 1251 62.46 4.28 -21.35
N PRO A 1252 63.11 3.11 -21.53
CA PRO A 1252 63.96 2.55 -20.49
C PRO A 1252 65.10 3.52 -20.13
N PRO A 1253 65.50 3.63 -18.84
CA PRO A 1253 66.58 4.54 -18.44
C PRO A 1253 67.91 4.16 -19.13
N PRO A 1254 68.79 5.14 -19.42
CA PRO A 1254 70.06 4.93 -20.12
C PRO A 1254 71.08 4.08 -19.34
#